data_AF-A0A094H033-F1
#
_entry.id   AF-A0A094H033-F1
#
_cell.length_a   1.000
_cell.length_b   1.000
_cell.length_c   1.000
_cell.angle_alpha   90.00
_cell.angle_beta   90.00
_cell.angle_gamma   90.00
#
_symmetry.space_group_name_H-M   'P 1'
#
loop_
_entity.id
_entity.type
_entity.pdbx_description
1 polymer ?
#
loop_
_entity_poly.entity_id
_entity_poly.type
_entity_poly.pdbx_seq_one_letter_code
_entity_poly.pdbx_strand_id
1 'polypeptide(L)'
;MTGAKPGRHQRRPAPGADHVKHRRTRSGCFTCRNRRCDEGRPTCERCKKGSRECSYPETTPSKSGSAGSSKSGHSSLTPPSDEYDDEVDVDRLESIPDEDEDPFDTNQGRNSLANSTHTLQQQNQSRLSSETPSLVQDKGSSPSPSTEGSIGYNAHLHKADQRLAKPSRLPPVTDGGKPDWSGLPRDLQFYLEYFVANVTHHHYYFKKDAGNFFHTTFLEAALRNKSLLYAVVGFSAFQRTLHNPEGKIQDFLQYYNKSVQLLLKSLRRGEGRNVDTMYSILQLATIEEYLGDWINLLSHQKAAYSILTSLLTPQTAMETDLNRVLLGWYARFDIFAGLIGGFKTVLSQEWFDVKLQFYSHKVQTEPDNILWKIDETSSKINIIAMEMSVLFAKISKGEISIEQFNFENEVIAKKIREFIPSMDPALHDSRYKVTDFTGARPLDPEDIVNPYEPGLIQEGVLWPINICKLDIYALDLMRLVQTAQILQIQTKDEEVAIPAFQICQMFEAVEYWPRSPKGAILSCLASLGIAAIALPRDQRHMNWLRRKFTVVESNGYIYPVTFRERISELFQDPTCMEWWLPNGENYPPTIRSIRSFVEERTSTPRDEVTEDLRDMKVLFGSLNLEDDKSNKSTPSDSTLVDSNNSPEWIQPNYISAYTTGTEHHNEPSHSHQQWFGPEGFLMQDPNEYRPS
;
A
#
# COMPACT_ATOMS: atom_id res chain seq x y z
N MET A 1 -56.65 24.61 48.81
CA MET A 1 -57.92 24.70 48.04
C MET A 1 -57.62 24.14 46.65
N THR A 2 -58.07 22.91 46.35
CA THR A 2 -59.27 22.60 45.51
C THR A 2 -59.12 23.08 44.06
N GLY A 3 -59.32 22.28 43.01
CA GLY A 3 -59.74 20.88 42.87
C GLY A 3 -59.91 20.60 41.35
N ALA A 4 -59.46 19.45 40.85
CA ALA A 4 -60.30 18.28 40.52
C ALA A 4 -61.03 18.34 39.15
N LYS A 5 -60.94 17.23 38.40
CA LYS A 5 -61.57 16.97 37.09
C LYS A 5 -63.11 16.82 37.22
N PRO A 6 -63.85 16.90 36.10
CA PRO A 6 -64.45 15.68 35.53
C PRO A 6 -64.42 15.65 33.98
N GLY A 7 -64.60 14.54 33.25
CA GLY A 7 -64.72 13.13 33.64
C GLY A 7 -66.11 12.51 33.52
N ARG A 8 -66.53 11.99 32.34
CA ARG A 8 -67.28 10.71 32.25
C ARG A 8 -67.43 10.08 30.85
N HIS A 9 -67.41 8.75 30.89
CA HIS A 9 -67.64 7.73 29.85
C HIS A 9 -68.88 7.87 28.94
N GLN A 10 -68.79 7.25 27.75
CA GLN A 10 -69.68 6.23 27.12
C GLN A 10 -69.14 5.94 25.69
N ARG A 11 -69.35 4.83 24.97
CA ARG A 11 -69.75 3.42 25.22
C ARG A 11 -69.33 2.61 23.96
N ARG A 12 -69.10 1.29 24.04
CA ARG A 12 -68.79 0.42 22.87
C ARG A 12 -69.96 0.31 21.87
N PRO A 13 -69.65 0.13 20.57
CA PRO A 13 -70.39 -0.80 19.70
C PRO A 13 -69.64 -2.14 19.48
N ALA A 14 -70.31 -3.07 18.80
CA ALA A 14 -70.04 -4.51 18.77
C ALA A 14 -69.09 -4.96 17.62
N PRO A 15 -68.64 -6.23 17.57
CA PRO A 15 -67.62 -6.71 16.63
C PRO A 15 -68.22 -7.18 15.30
N GLY A 16 -67.46 -7.05 14.21
CA GLY A 16 -67.87 -7.58 12.90
C GLY A 16 -67.46 -6.73 11.69
N ALA A 17 -66.17 -6.48 11.53
CA ALA A 17 -65.59 -6.06 10.25
C ALA A 17 -64.17 -6.60 10.17
N ASP A 18 -63.90 -7.46 9.18
CA ASP A 18 -62.57 -8.04 8.97
C ASP A 18 -61.57 -6.96 8.58
N HIS A 19 -60.78 -6.49 9.56
CA HIS A 19 -59.52 -5.83 9.27
C HIS A 19 -58.52 -6.87 8.76
N VAL A 20 -58.65 -7.20 7.48
CA VAL A 20 -57.66 -7.94 6.71
C VAL A 20 -56.30 -7.29 6.96
N LYS A 21 -55.44 -7.97 7.71
CA LYS A 21 -54.07 -7.51 7.96
C LYS A 21 -53.28 -7.65 6.66
N HIS A 22 -53.39 -6.66 5.77
CA HIS A 22 -52.65 -6.64 4.50
C HIS A 22 -51.16 -6.90 4.77
N ARG A 23 -50.71 -8.06 4.28
CA ARG A 23 -49.30 -8.49 4.23
C ARG A 23 -48.57 -7.58 3.23
N ARG A 24 -47.27 -7.35 3.38
CA ARG A 24 -46.51 -6.56 2.38
C ARG A 24 -46.63 -7.26 1.01
N THR A 25 -47.20 -6.59 0.03
CA THR A 25 -47.36 -7.09 -1.34
C THR A 25 -46.25 -6.56 -2.24
N ARG A 26 -45.73 -7.40 -3.16
CA ARG A 26 -44.69 -6.99 -4.12
C ARG A 26 -45.22 -6.04 -5.21
N SER A 27 -46.54 -5.92 -5.33
CA SER A 27 -47.31 -5.17 -6.35
C SER A 27 -47.80 -3.79 -5.89
N GLY A 28 -47.47 -3.35 -4.66
CA GLY A 28 -47.78 -1.99 -4.18
C GLY A 28 -47.12 -0.88 -5.02
N CYS A 29 -47.74 0.31 -5.03
CA CYS A 29 -47.19 1.48 -5.72
C CYS A 29 -45.80 1.85 -5.20
N PHE A 30 -44.97 2.49 -6.03
CA PHE A 30 -43.58 2.85 -5.67
C PHE A 30 -43.50 3.58 -4.33
N THR A 31 -44.41 4.52 -4.08
CA THR A 31 -44.51 5.33 -2.86
C THR A 31 -44.84 4.53 -1.59
N CYS A 32 -45.51 3.36 -1.70
CA CYS A 32 -45.95 2.57 -0.55
C CYS A 32 -45.40 1.13 -0.50
N ARG A 33 -44.66 0.66 -1.49
CA ARG A 33 -44.18 -0.75 -1.62
C ARG A 33 -43.34 -1.24 -0.44
N ASN A 34 -42.57 -0.37 0.21
CA ASN A 34 -41.80 -0.70 1.43
C ASN A 34 -42.64 -0.63 2.72
N ARG A 35 -43.91 -0.25 2.63
CA ARG A 35 -44.91 -0.23 3.71
C ARG A 35 -46.09 -1.15 3.32
N ARG A 36 -47.16 -1.18 4.12
CA ARG A 36 -48.42 -1.83 3.70
C ARG A 36 -49.11 -0.92 2.68
N CYS A 37 -49.42 -1.44 1.49
CA CYS A 37 -50.20 -0.78 0.44
C CYS A 37 -51.50 -1.56 0.22
N ASP A 38 -52.59 -0.85 -0.06
CA ASP A 38 -53.94 -1.40 -0.29
C ASP A 38 -54.23 -1.67 -1.78
N GLU A 39 -53.30 -1.34 -2.68
CA GLU A 39 -53.36 -1.61 -4.14
C GLU A 39 -54.52 -0.98 -4.91
N GLY A 40 -55.30 -0.08 -4.29
CA GLY A 40 -56.34 0.69 -4.98
C GLY A 40 -55.79 1.52 -6.14
N ARG A 41 -56.40 1.38 -7.32
CA ARG A 41 -56.08 2.17 -8.53
C ARG A 41 -57.22 3.15 -8.82
N PRO A 42 -56.94 4.36 -9.36
CA PRO A 42 -55.62 4.87 -9.76
C PRO A 42 -54.70 5.27 -8.58
N THR A 43 -55.27 5.59 -7.41
CA THR A 43 -54.52 6.06 -6.23
C THR A 43 -54.93 5.25 -5.00
N CYS A 44 -53.97 4.64 -4.32
CA CYS A 44 -54.23 3.85 -3.11
C CYS A 44 -54.68 4.74 -1.94
N GLU A 45 -55.47 4.19 -1.01
CA GLU A 45 -56.02 4.92 0.14
C GLU A 45 -54.94 5.67 0.93
N ARG A 46 -53.77 5.04 1.11
CA ARG A 46 -52.66 5.63 1.86
C ARG A 46 -52.04 6.83 1.15
N CYS A 47 -51.85 6.78 -0.17
CA CYS A 47 -51.40 7.95 -0.93
C CYS A 47 -52.48 9.04 -0.99
N LYS A 48 -53.75 8.65 -1.13
CA LYS A 48 -54.90 9.58 -1.14
C LYS A 48 -55.03 10.34 0.18
N LYS A 49 -54.94 9.66 1.33
CA LYS A 49 -54.99 10.29 2.67
C LYS A 49 -53.74 11.11 2.99
N GLY A 50 -52.60 10.78 2.40
CA GLY A 50 -51.34 11.50 2.59
C GLY A 50 -51.07 12.61 1.57
N SER A 51 -51.99 12.85 0.61
CA SER A 51 -51.79 13.74 -0.55
C SER A 51 -50.47 13.51 -1.30
N ARG A 52 -50.11 12.24 -1.51
CA ARG A 52 -48.85 11.83 -2.17
C ARG A 52 -49.11 11.29 -3.57
N GLU A 53 -48.16 11.51 -4.46
CA GLU A 53 -48.14 10.87 -5.78
C GLU A 53 -48.13 9.34 -5.64
N CYS A 54 -48.85 8.66 -6.54
CA CYS A 54 -49.12 7.23 -6.46
C CYS A 54 -48.92 6.58 -7.83
N SER A 55 -47.66 6.25 -8.15
CA SER A 55 -47.32 5.56 -9.40
C SER A 55 -47.19 4.05 -9.18
N TYR A 56 -47.74 3.26 -10.09
CA TYR A 56 -47.59 1.81 -10.15
C TYR A 56 -46.65 1.43 -11.30
N PRO A 57 -45.84 0.36 -11.19
CA PRO A 57 -45.08 -0.15 -12.32
C PRO A 57 -46.01 -0.52 -13.48
N GLU A 58 -45.68 -0.08 -14.69
CA GLU A 58 -46.41 -0.48 -15.90
C GLU A 58 -46.09 -1.94 -16.23
N THR A 59 -47.12 -2.79 -16.26
CA THR A 59 -47.01 -4.19 -16.68
C THR A 59 -47.11 -4.28 -18.19
N THR A 60 -45.97 -4.41 -18.88
CA THR A 60 -45.94 -4.64 -20.33
C THR A 60 -46.49 -6.05 -20.67
N PRO A 61 -47.44 -6.19 -21.61
CA PRO A 61 -48.01 -7.47 -21.97
C PRO A 61 -47.05 -8.26 -22.89
N SER A 62 -46.58 -9.41 -22.42
CA SER A 62 -45.71 -10.31 -23.18
C SER A 62 -46.47 -11.03 -24.31
N LYS A 63 -45.91 -10.99 -25.53
CA LYS A 63 -46.43 -11.71 -26.70
C LYS A 63 -45.97 -13.18 -26.71
N SER A 64 -46.75 -13.99 -27.41
CA SER A 64 -46.77 -15.46 -27.43
C SER A 64 -45.92 -16.12 -28.53
N GLY A 65 -45.45 -17.35 -28.27
CA GLY A 65 -44.94 -18.31 -29.28
C GLY A 65 -43.40 -18.38 -29.34
N SER A 66 -42.74 -19.53 -29.55
CA SER A 66 -43.21 -20.91 -29.80
C SER A 66 -42.26 -21.95 -29.15
N ALA A 67 -42.60 -23.24 -29.24
CA ALA A 67 -42.07 -24.31 -28.39
C ALA A 67 -40.80 -25.03 -28.91
N GLY A 68 -40.04 -25.60 -27.96
CA GLY A 68 -39.01 -26.63 -28.16
C GLY A 68 -38.80 -27.42 -26.86
N SER A 69 -38.85 -28.75 -26.90
CA SER A 69 -39.07 -29.60 -25.70
C SER A 69 -37.96 -30.61 -25.44
N SER A 70 -37.52 -30.73 -24.18
CA SER A 70 -37.16 -32.02 -23.58
C SER A 70 -37.26 -31.97 -22.04
N LYS A 71 -37.84 -33.03 -21.44
CA LYS A 71 -38.13 -33.17 -20.00
C LYS A 71 -37.15 -34.11 -19.30
N SER A 72 -36.75 -33.76 -18.08
CA SER A 72 -36.65 -34.67 -16.90
C SER A 72 -36.16 -33.89 -15.68
N GLY A 73 -36.68 -34.01 -14.45
CA GLY A 73 -37.90 -34.70 -13.99
C GLY A 73 -37.79 -35.12 -12.51
N HIS A 74 -38.56 -34.46 -11.61
CA HIS A 74 -38.74 -34.78 -10.18
C HIS A 74 -37.48 -34.74 -9.27
N SER A 75 -37.56 -34.58 -7.94
CA SER A 75 -38.54 -33.87 -7.10
C SER A 75 -37.99 -33.73 -5.66
N SER A 76 -38.26 -32.57 -5.04
CA SER A 76 -38.52 -32.34 -3.60
C SER A 76 -37.97 -33.31 -2.52
N LEU A 77 -37.32 -32.77 -1.48
CA LEU A 77 -37.87 -32.63 -0.11
C LEU A 77 -36.79 -32.10 0.89
N THR A 78 -37.17 -31.09 1.68
CA THR A 78 -36.58 -30.70 3.00
C THR A 78 -36.91 -31.77 4.06
N PRO A 79 -36.35 -31.79 5.32
CA PRO A 79 -35.95 -30.67 6.22
C PRO A 79 -34.68 -31.00 7.06
N PRO A 80 -34.46 -30.54 8.33
CA PRO A 80 -34.88 -29.35 9.10
C PRO A 80 -33.67 -28.45 9.48
N SER A 81 -33.75 -27.11 9.62
CA SER A 81 -34.26 -26.30 10.75
C SER A 81 -33.91 -26.79 12.15
N ASP A 82 -32.99 -26.10 12.83
CA ASP A 82 -33.05 -25.87 14.27
C ASP A 82 -32.76 -24.38 14.53
N GLU A 83 -33.59 -23.77 15.38
CA GLU A 83 -33.54 -22.37 15.76
C GLU A 83 -32.80 -22.25 17.10
N TYR A 84 -31.87 -21.29 17.21
CA TYR A 84 -31.59 -20.66 18.50
C TYR A 84 -31.64 -19.15 18.33
N ASP A 85 -32.65 -18.59 18.99
CA ASP A 85 -32.95 -17.18 19.13
C ASP A 85 -32.22 -16.64 20.37
N ASP A 86 -31.66 -15.44 20.27
CA ASP A 86 -31.29 -14.65 21.45
C ASP A 86 -31.23 -13.16 21.04
N GLU A 87 -32.37 -12.49 21.17
CA GLU A 87 -32.47 -11.03 21.04
C GLU A 87 -31.68 -10.36 22.19
N VAL A 88 -30.74 -9.47 21.86
CA VAL A 88 -30.29 -8.45 22.82
C VAL A 88 -30.55 -7.07 22.23
N ASP A 89 -31.47 -6.37 22.86
CA ASP A 89 -31.96 -5.04 22.51
C ASP A 89 -30.82 -4.01 22.52
N VAL A 90 -30.81 -3.10 21.56
CA VAL A 90 -29.82 -2.00 21.50
C VAL A 90 -30.56 -0.69 21.67
N ASP A 91 -30.45 -0.14 22.88
CA ASP A 91 -31.18 1.05 23.33
C ASP A 91 -31.09 2.23 22.35
N ARG A 92 -32.24 2.87 22.13
CA ARG A 92 -32.33 4.15 21.43
C ARG A 92 -31.91 5.26 22.37
N LEU A 93 -30.77 5.90 22.10
CA LEU A 93 -30.39 7.13 22.79
C LEU A 93 -31.34 8.28 22.44
N GLU A 94 -31.79 9.00 23.47
CA GLU A 94 -32.72 10.12 23.39
C GLU A 94 -32.01 11.44 23.01
N SER A 95 -32.81 12.43 22.59
CA SER A 95 -32.34 13.77 22.23
C SER A 95 -31.85 14.58 23.44
N ILE A 96 -30.68 15.20 23.31
CA ILE A 96 -30.14 16.15 24.30
C ILE A 96 -30.84 17.52 24.12
N PRO A 97 -31.30 18.20 25.20
CA PRO A 97 -31.80 19.58 25.13
C PRO A 97 -30.66 20.61 25.19
N ASP A 98 -30.86 21.75 24.53
CA ASP A 98 -30.00 22.93 24.65
C ASP A 98 -30.32 23.73 25.94
N GLU A 99 -29.31 24.34 26.58
CA GLU A 99 -29.46 25.38 27.62
C GLU A 99 -28.43 26.51 27.40
N ASP A 100 -28.79 27.71 27.84
CA ASP A 100 -28.26 29.01 27.36
C ASP A 100 -26.98 29.57 28.06
N GLU A 101 -26.46 30.66 27.50
CA GLU A 101 -25.42 31.59 28.04
C GLU A 101 -25.87 32.19 29.42
N ASP A 102 -25.07 32.76 30.35
CA ASP A 102 -23.83 33.56 30.33
C ASP A 102 -23.45 33.87 31.85
N PRO A 103 -22.67 34.88 32.30
CA PRO A 103 -21.26 35.29 32.05
C PRO A 103 -20.38 35.61 33.33
N PHE A 104 -19.09 35.94 33.12
CA PHE A 104 -18.09 36.59 34.05
C PHE A 104 -17.62 35.81 35.32
N ASP A 105 -16.45 36.02 35.96
CA ASP A 105 -15.42 37.09 35.85
C ASP A 105 -13.98 36.64 36.30
N THR A 106 -12.96 37.03 35.51
CA THR A 106 -11.64 37.64 35.86
C THR A 106 -10.65 37.15 37.00
N ASN A 107 -9.34 37.16 36.63
CA ASN A 107 -8.09 37.53 37.37
C ASN A 107 -6.99 36.51 37.80
N GLN A 108 -5.75 36.76 37.29
CA GLN A 108 -4.39 36.61 37.90
C GLN A 108 -3.88 35.23 38.41
N GLY A 109 -2.58 34.85 38.35
CA GLY A 109 -1.39 35.46 37.71
C GLY A 109 -0.04 34.83 38.16
N ARG A 110 0.95 34.78 37.24
CA ARG A 110 2.45 34.73 37.42
C ARG A 110 3.15 33.77 38.42
N ASN A 111 4.00 32.90 37.83
CA ASN A 111 5.45 32.69 38.07
C ASN A 111 6.08 32.20 39.41
N SER A 112 6.99 31.21 39.26
CA SER A 112 8.39 31.12 39.78
C SER A 112 8.82 30.09 40.87
N LEU A 113 9.72 29.19 40.42
CA LEU A 113 11.04 28.82 41.01
C LEU A 113 11.18 28.14 42.41
N ALA A 114 11.43 26.83 42.38
CA ALA A 114 12.68 26.11 42.75
C ALA A 114 13.44 26.32 44.09
N ASN A 115 14.05 25.20 44.55
CA ASN A 115 15.16 25.03 45.54
C ASN A 115 14.81 25.19 47.05
N SER A 116 15.41 24.47 48.03
CA SER A 116 16.39 23.36 48.00
C SER A 116 16.47 22.57 49.33
N THR A 117 16.94 21.32 49.24
CA THR A 117 17.64 20.44 50.23
C THR A 117 17.82 20.85 51.71
N HIS A 118 17.63 19.90 52.66
CA HIS A 118 18.70 19.42 53.59
C HIS A 118 18.30 18.26 54.57
N THR A 119 18.89 17.08 54.36
CA THR A 119 19.65 16.19 55.30
C THR A 119 19.21 15.74 56.72
N LEU A 120 19.21 14.39 56.88
CA LEU A 120 19.83 13.55 57.96
C LEU A 120 19.20 13.34 59.36
N GLN A 121 19.07 12.04 59.72
CA GLN A 121 19.37 11.38 61.03
C GLN A 121 18.52 11.74 62.29
N GLN A 122 18.28 10.88 63.30
CA GLN A 122 18.39 9.41 63.49
C GLN A 122 17.61 9.02 64.78
N GLN A 123 17.27 7.72 64.97
CA GLN A 123 16.95 7.08 66.28
C GLN A 123 15.64 7.55 67.00
N ASN A 124 14.96 6.79 67.89
CA ASN A 124 15.28 5.55 68.64
C ASN A 124 13.99 4.85 69.17
N GLN A 125 14.04 3.52 69.38
CA GLN A 125 13.36 2.75 70.48
C GLN A 125 11.80 2.73 70.59
N SER A 126 11.10 1.70 71.12
CA SER A 126 11.45 0.31 71.51
C SER A 126 10.21 -0.52 71.98
N ARG A 127 10.16 -1.84 71.65
CA ARG A 127 9.52 -2.99 72.41
C ARG A 127 7.98 -2.90 72.67
N LEU A 128 7.16 -3.96 72.76
CA LEU A 128 7.23 -5.35 73.27
C LEU A 128 6.27 -6.25 72.42
N SER A 129 6.60 -7.52 72.09
CA SER A 129 6.16 -8.79 72.73
C SER A 129 4.63 -9.08 72.75
N SER A 130 4.10 -10.31 72.60
CA SER A 130 4.41 -11.53 71.80
C SER A 130 3.52 -12.69 72.29
N GLU A 131 2.76 -13.37 71.43
CA GLU A 131 2.13 -14.68 71.75
C GLU A 131 2.28 -15.70 70.60
N THR A 132 2.44 -16.97 70.98
CA THR A 132 2.58 -18.19 70.17
C THR A 132 2.32 -19.38 71.12
N PRO A 133 1.83 -20.55 70.69
CA PRO A 133 2.67 -21.56 70.00
C PRO A 133 1.93 -22.36 68.89
N SER A 134 2.59 -23.10 67.99
CA SER A 134 2.89 -24.55 68.12
C SER A 134 3.01 -25.12 66.68
N LEU A 135 3.85 -26.08 66.24
CA LEU A 135 5.01 -26.86 66.76
C LEU A 135 5.83 -27.26 65.48
N VAL A 136 7.17 -27.16 65.42
CA VAL A 136 8.17 -28.26 65.61
C VAL A 136 8.14 -29.35 64.51
N GLN A 137 9.24 -29.77 63.82
CA GLN A 137 10.68 -29.73 64.14
C GLN A 137 11.58 -29.74 62.86
N ASP A 138 12.76 -29.09 62.93
CA ASP A 138 14.14 -29.51 62.53
C ASP A 138 14.44 -30.25 61.20
N LYS A 139 15.63 -30.14 60.57
CA LYS A 139 16.94 -29.48 60.79
C LYS A 139 17.53 -29.19 59.38
N GLY A 140 18.26 -28.12 59.08
CA GLY A 140 19.57 -27.70 59.60
C GLY A 140 20.60 -27.75 58.45
N SER A 141 20.86 -26.65 57.72
CA SER A 141 21.97 -25.68 57.95
C SER A 141 23.28 -26.00 57.20
N SER A 142 23.67 -25.12 56.27
CA SER A 142 24.99 -25.02 55.61
C SER A 142 26.11 -24.60 56.58
N PRO A 143 27.43 -24.69 56.26
CA PRO A 143 28.09 -23.67 55.40
C PRO A 143 29.34 -24.14 54.56
N SER A 144 29.95 -23.17 53.86
CA SER A 144 31.20 -23.13 53.04
C SER A 144 32.51 -23.43 53.84
N PRO A 145 33.81 -23.27 53.39
CA PRO A 145 34.36 -22.55 52.20
C PRO A 145 35.70 -23.05 51.53
N SER A 146 36.19 -22.30 50.51
CA SER A 146 37.61 -22.07 50.06
C SER A 146 38.53 -23.26 49.65
N THR A 147 39.75 -23.15 49.07
CA THR A 147 40.77 -22.06 48.82
C THR A 147 41.76 -22.49 47.71
N GLU A 148 42.40 -21.53 47.00
CA GLU A 148 43.82 -21.51 46.46
C GLU A 148 44.41 -22.68 45.61
N GLY A 149 45.44 -22.53 44.76
CA GLY A 149 46.27 -21.39 44.34
C GLY A 149 47.55 -21.84 43.55
N SER A 150 48.31 -20.88 42.99
CA SER A 150 49.64 -21.02 42.32
C SER A 150 49.70 -21.67 40.91
N ILE A 151 50.18 -21.00 39.85
CA ILE A 151 51.57 -20.55 39.53
C ILE A 151 52.52 -21.75 39.32
N GLY A 152 53.22 -21.95 38.21
CA GLY A 152 53.32 -21.22 36.92
C GLY A 152 54.70 -21.49 36.26
N TYR A 153 54.86 -21.31 34.94
CA TYR A 153 56.07 -20.76 34.27
C TYR A 153 55.89 -20.72 32.74
N ASN A 154 56.42 -19.66 32.11
CA ASN A 154 56.31 -19.41 30.67
C ASN A 154 57.58 -19.86 29.91
N ALA A 155 57.41 -20.20 28.63
CA ALA A 155 58.45 -20.03 27.62
C ALA A 155 57.90 -19.12 26.51
N HIS A 156 58.47 -17.93 26.36
CA HIS A 156 58.12 -17.00 25.29
C HIS A 156 58.84 -17.38 23.98
N LEU A 157 58.27 -16.98 22.82
CA LEU A 157 58.94 -16.07 21.88
C LEU A 157 57.94 -15.51 20.83
N HIS A 158 58.07 -14.21 20.54
CA HIS A 158 57.49 -13.38 19.43
C HIS A 158 56.05 -13.69 18.92
N LYS A 159 55.02 -12.87 19.14
CA LYS A 159 54.82 -11.42 18.85
C LYS A 159 55.10 -11.00 17.40
N ALA A 160 54.13 -11.26 16.51
CA ALA A 160 53.92 -10.51 15.27
C ALA A 160 52.43 -10.51 14.79
N ASP A 161 51.44 -10.59 15.70
CA ASP A 161 50.01 -10.70 15.34
C ASP A 161 49.09 -9.85 16.25
N GLN A 162 49.14 -8.52 16.07
CA GLN A 162 48.21 -7.58 16.71
C GLN A 162 47.66 -6.55 15.71
N ARG A 163 47.03 -7.02 14.62
CA ARG A 163 46.09 -6.23 13.79
C ARG A 163 44.84 -7.01 13.31
N LEU A 164 44.55 -8.17 13.90
CA LEU A 164 43.30 -8.90 13.66
C LEU A 164 42.24 -8.49 14.69
N ALA A 165 41.56 -7.38 14.42
CA ALA A 165 40.32 -7.05 15.10
C ALA A 165 39.24 -8.08 14.70
N LYS A 166 38.60 -8.70 15.70
CA LYS A 166 37.37 -9.49 15.53
C LYS A 166 36.28 -8.65 14.85
N PRO A 167 35.23 -9.26 14.26
CA PRO A 167 34.13 -8.51 13.67
C PRO A 167 33.60 -7.50 14.69
N SER A 168 33.58 -6.21 14.32
CA SER A 168 32.97 -5.19 15.15
C SER A 168 31.54 -5.61 15.42
N ARG A 169 31.22 -5.94 16.67
CA ARG A 169 29.83 -5.89 17.10
C ARG A 169 29.36 -4.48 16.81
N LEU A 170 28.20 -4.39 16.16
CA LEU A 170 27.47 -3.12 16.04
C LEU A 170 27.47 -2.44 17.43
N PRO A 171 27.55 -1.09 17.51
CA PRO A 171 27.28 -0.41 18.75
C PRO A 171 25.98 -0.95 19.34
N PRO A 172 25.90 -1.24 20.65
CA PRO A 172 24.61 -1.59 21.23
C PRO A 172 23.67 -0.43 20.93
N VAL A 173 22.64 -0.72 20.14
CA VAL A 173 21.52 0.21 19.95
C VAL A 173 21.06 0.56 21.35
N THR A 174 21.07 1.86 21.69
CA THR A 174 20.49 2.33 22.95
C THR A 174 19.08 1.78 23.01
N ASP A 175 18.78 1.04 24.07
CA ASP A 175 17.57 0.22 24.19
C ASP A 175 16.32 1.11 24.23
N GLY A 176 15.90 1.56 23.05
CA GLY A 176 14.62 2.20 22.82
C GLY A 176 13.59 1.14 23.12
N GLY A 177 12.96 1.29 24.29
CA GLY A 177 12.14 0.26 24.89
C GLY A 177 11.13 -0.27 23.87
N LYS A 178 11.03 -1.61 23.77
CA LYS A 178 10.09 -2.25 22.85
C LYS A 178 8.72 -1.57 22.94
N PRO A 179 8.10 -1.17 21.80
CA PRO A 179 6.83 -0.45 21.84
C PRO A 179 5.78 -1.24 22.64
N ASP A 180 5.20 -0.61 23.66
CA ASP A 180 4.21 -1.27 24.51
C ASP A 180 2.81 -1.16 23.88
N TRP A 181 2.28 -2.30 23.43
CA TRP A 181 0.93 -2.45 22.92
C TRP A 181 0.03 -3.34 23.79
N SER A 182 0.43 -3.62 25.04
CA SER A 182 -0.33 -4.46 25.97
C SER A 182 -1.77 -3.97 26.25
N GLY A 183 -2.02 -2.67 26.06
CA GLY A 183 -3.35 -2.04 26.16
C GLY A 183 -4.24 -2.16 24.92
N LEU A 184 -3.78 -2.75 23.81
CA LEU A 184 -4.60 -2.94 22.60
C LEU A 184 -5.52 -4.18 22.71
N PRO A 185 -6.58 -4.28 21.88
CA PRO A 185 -7.30 -5.53 21.66
C PRO A 185 -6.36 -6.70 21.26
N ARG A 186 -6.66 -7.91 21.73
CA ARG A 186 -5.79 -9.10 21.58
C ARG A 186 -5.48 -9.47 20.13
N ASP A 187 -6.41 -9.21 19.21
CA ASP A 187 -6.24 -9.44 17.79
C ASP A 187 -5.21 -8.47 17.18
N LEU A 188 -5.24 -7.18 17.56
CA LEU A 188 -4.20 -6.23 17.15
C LEU A 188 -2.82 -6.60 17.73
N GLN A 189 -2.77 -6.99 19.01
CA GLN A 189 -1.52 -7.44 19.64
C GLN A 189 -0.91 -8.63 18.88
N PHE A 190 -1.73 -9.64 18.58
CA PHE A 190 -1.32 -10.82 17.85
C PHE A 190 -0.71 -10.48 16.48
N TYR A 191 -1.33 -9.56 15.72
CA TYR A 191 -0.79 -9.16 14.42
C TYR A 191 0.44 -8.25 14.52
N LEU A 192 0.60 -7.45 15.56
CA LEU A 192 1.84 -6.71 15.81
C LEU A 192 3.00 -7.64 16.20
N GLU A 193 2.74 -8.69 16.98
CA GLU A 193 3.71 -9.75 17.28
C GLU A 193 4.13 -10.51 16.01
N TYR A 194 3.17 -10.87 15.15
CA TYR A 194 3.47 -11.47 13.86
C TYR A 194 4.32 -10.55 12.98
N PHE A 195 4.03 -9.25 12.98
CA PHE A 195 4.78 -8.23 12.23
C PHE A 195 6.26 -8.26 12.61
N VAL A 196 6.56 -8.10 13.90
CA VAL A 196 7.94 -8.08 14.42
C VAL A 196 8.68 -9.41 14.23
N ALA A 197 7.98 -10.54 14.16
CA ALA A 197 8.60 -11.85 13.95
C ALA A 197 8.82 -12.25 12.47
N ASN A 198 8.08 -11.65 11.52
CA ASN A 198 8.02 -12.15 10.14
C ASN A 198 8.15 -11.08 9.06
N VAL A 199 7.59 -9.89 9.27
CA VAL A 199 7.69 -8.80 8.31
C VAL A 199 9.07 -8.16 8.44
N THR A 200 9.59 -7.68 7.31
CA THR A 200 10.93 -7.10 7.20
C THR A 200 10.87 -5.92 6.23
N HIS A 201 11.88 -5.06 6.26
CA HIS A 201 12.03 -3.97 5.29
C HIS A 201 12.00 -4.42 3.81
N HIS A 202 12.36 -5.67 3.49
CA HIS A 202 12.23 -6.21 2.13
C HIS A 202 10.79 -6.38 1.66
N HIS A 203 9.85 -6.63 2.59
CA HIS A 203 8.41 -6.65 2.27
C HIS A 203 7.88 -5.24 1.94
N TYR A 204 8.63 -4.19 2.27
CA TYR A 204 8.36 -2.80 1.87
C TYR A 204 9.18 -2.36 0.65
N TYR A 205 9.90 -3.28 0.01
CA TYR A 205 10.83 -3.02 -1.10
C TYR A 205 12.00 -2.08 -0.72
N PHE A 206 12.32 -1.97 0.57
CA PHE A 206 13.50 -1.27 1.03
C PHE A 206 14.73 -2.18 0.90
N LYS A 207 15.86 -1.57 0.54
CA LYS A 207 17.16 -2.24 0.43
C LYS A 207 17.82 -2.48 1.79
N LYS A 208 17.48 -1.66 2.80
CA LYS A 208 18.01 -1.72 4.17
C LYS A 208 16.98 -1.18 5.17
N ASP A 209 17.19 -1.46 6.46
CA ASP A 209 16.46 -0.84 7.58
C ASP A 209 17.42 -0.01 8.45
N ALA A 210 17.38 1.32 8.33
CA ALA A 210 18.23 2.21 9.11
C ALA A 210 17.69 2.33 10.54
N GLY A 211 18.50 1.92 11.53
CA GLY A 211 18.11 2.05 12.94
C GLY A 211 16.98 1.13 13.39
N ASN A 212 16.66 0.06 12.64
CA ASN A 212 15.54 -0.85 12.91
C ASN A 212 14.17 -0.12 12.92
N PHE A 213 14.02 0.89 12.06
CA PHE A 213 12.89 1.82 11.99
C PHE A 213 11.54 1.11 11.94
N PHE A 214 11.41 0.04 11.14
CA PHE A 214 10.14 -0.66 10.96
C PHE A 214 9.64 -1.33 12.24
N HIS A 215 10.52 -1.69 13.17
CA HIS A 215 10.17 -2.36 14.43
C HIS A 215 10.26 -1.45 15.66
N THR A 216 10.68 -0.20 15.49
CA THR A 216 10.77 0.82 16.55
C THR A 216 9.88 2.00 16.21
N THR A 217 10.42 3.06 15.61
CA THR A 217 9.74 4.35 15.43
C THR A 217 8.50 4.26 14.52
N PHE A 218 8.48 3.33 13.56
CA PHE A 218 7.28 3.09 12.73
C PHE A 218 6.12 2.51 13.56
N LEU A 219 6.38 1.59 14.48
CA LEU A 219 5.37 1.04 15.39
C LEU A 219 4.97 2.07 16.46
N GLU A 220 5.91 2.89 16.95
CA GLU A 220 5.58 4.03 17.83
C GLU A 220 4.69 5.08 17.14
N ALA A 221 4.90 5.33 15.84
CA ALA A 221 3.99 6.15 15.03
C ALA A 221 2.62 5.48 14.86
N ALA A 222 2.60 4.16 14.62
CA ALA A 222 1.36 3.39 14.53
C ALA A 222 0.54 3.46 15.84
N LEU A 223 1.17 3.30 17.01
CA LEU A 223 0.48 3.40 18.30
C LEU A 223 -0.10 4.80 18.57
N ARG A 224 0.52 5.86 18.02
CA ARG A 224 0.02 7.24 18.11
C ARG A 224 -1.08 7.55 17.10
N ASN A 225 -1.10 6.91 15.94
CA ASN A 225 -2.06 7.17 14.86
C ASN A 225 -2.89 5.92 14.52
N LYS A 226 -4.18 5.93 14.90
CA LYS A 226 -5.10 4.79 14.68
C LYS A 226 -5.26 4.41 13.21
N SER A 227 -5.17 5.34 12.25
CA SER A 227 -5.20 5.00 10.83
C SER A 227 -3.98 4.13 10.46
N LEU A 228 -2.79 4.56 10.88
CA LEU A 228 -1.55 3.82 10.66
C LEU A 228 -1.55 2.47 11.38
N LEU A 229 -2.02 2.40 12.63
CA LEU A 229 -2.16 1.15 13.40
C LEU A 229 -2.93 0.07 12.63
N TYR A 230 -4.12 0.43 12.13
CA TYR A 230 -4.95 -0.49 11.37
C TYR A 230 -4.37 -0.81 9.99
N ALA A 231 -3.56 0.08 9.40
CA ALA A 231 -2.84 -0.19 8.15
C ALA A 231 -1.71 -1.21 8.35
N VAL A 232 -0.90 -1.05 9.41
CA VAL A 232 0.20 -1.98 9.77
C VAL A 232 -0.36 -3.34 10.18
N VAL A 233 -1.42 -3.36 11.00
CA VAL A 233 -2.11 -4.61 11.36
C VAL A 233 -2.73 -5.27 10.13
N GLY A 234 -3.35 -4.51 9.22
CA GLY A 234 -3.88 -5.03 7.95
C GLY A 234 -2.80 -5.66 7.07
N PHE A 235 -1.64 -5.01 6.92
CA PHE A 235 -0.52 -5.57 6.17
C PHE A 235 0.07 -6.82 6.85
N SER A 236 0.21 -6.81 8.18
CA SER A 236 0.65 -7.98 8.94
C SER A 236 -0.32 -9.16 8.83
N ALA A 237 -1.63 -8.88 8.93
CA ALA A 237 -2.68 -9.87 8.75
C ALA A 237 -2.66 -10.45 7.34
N PHE A 238 -2.50 -9.62 6.31
CA PHE A 238 -2.30 -10.06 4.93
C PHE A 238 -1.11 -11.03 4.82
N GLN A 239 0.07 -10.63 5.30
CA GLN A 239 1.28 -11.47 5.27
C GLN A 239 1.11 -12.80 6.02
N ARG A 240 0.37 -12.83 7.14
CA ARG A 240 0.02 -14.09 7.83
C ARG A 240 -0.96 -14.95 7.02
N THR A 241 -1.95 -14.33 6.38
CA THR A 241 -3.01 -15.01 5.64
C THR A 241 -2.44 -15.80 4.47
N LEU A 242 -1.40 -15.28 3.81
CA LEU A 242 -0.66 -15.98 2.74
C LEU A 242 -0.06 -17.31 3.18
N HIS A 243 0.40 -17.41 4.43
CA HIS A 243 1.03 -18.61 5.00
C HIS A 243 0.04 -19.48 5.80
N ASN A 244 -1.24 -19.15 5.81
CA ASN A 244 -2.29 -19.93 6.46
C ASN A 244 -3.09 -20.72 5.41
N PRO A 245 -3.07 -22.07 5.41
CA PRO A 245 -3.91 -22.88 4.51
C PRO A 245 -5.42 -22.63 4.65
N GLU A 246 -5.87 -22.17 5.82
CA GLU A 246 -7.26 -21.80 6.10
C GLU A 246 -7.52 -20.28 6.00
N GLY A 247 -6.53 -19.51 5.53
CA GLY A 247 -6.58 -18.05 5.47
C GLY A 247 -7.67 -17.51 4.54
N LYS A 248 -8.31 -16.42 4.94
CA LYS A 248 -9.42 -15.80 4.21
C LYS A 248 -9.17 -14.32 3.99
N ILE A 249 -9.65 -13.76 2.89
CA ILE A 249 -9.44 -12.33 2.58
C ILE A 249 -10.00 -11.41 3.70
N GLN A 250 -11.08 -11.85 4.36
CA GLN A 250 -11.67 -11.13 5.50
C GLN A 250 -10.70 -10.92 6.66
N ASP A 251 -9.71 -11.81 6.84
CA ASP A 251 -8.74 -11.78 7.95
C ASP A 251 -7.95 -10.46 7.96
N PHE A 252 -7.67 -9.89 6.79
CA PHE A 252 -6.96 -8.61 6.64
C PHE A 252 -7.83 -7.44 6.16
N LEU A 253 -8.84 -7.68 5.31
CA LEU A 253 -9.67 -6.61 4.73
C LEU A 253 -10.39 -5.76 5.78
N GLN A 254 -10.80 -6.36 6.91
CA GLN A 254 -11.44 -5.61 7.99
C GLN A 254 -10.53 -4.50 8.55
N TYR A 255 -9.23 -4.76 8.67
CA TYR A 255 -8.26 -3.79 9.20
C TYR A 255 -7.87 -2.75 8.16
N TYR A 256 -7.65 -3.18 6.92
CA TYR A 256 -7.45 -2.28 5.76
C TYR A 256 -8.62 -1.29 5.62
N ASN A 257 -9.86 -1.77 5.55
CA ASN A 257 -11.05 -0.92 5.45
C ASN A 257 -11.18 0.04 6.64
N LYS A 258 -10.85 -0.43 7.85
CA LYS A 258 -10.89 0.41 9.05
C LYS A 258 -9.83 1.51 9.03
N SER A 259 -8.64 1.23 8.51
CA SER A 259 -7.60 2.23 8.28
C SER A 259 -8.07 3.32 7.31
N VAL A 260 -8.58 2.94 6.14
CA VAL A 260 -9.10 3.88 5.13
C VAL A 260 -10.20 4.77 5.71
N GLN A 261 -11.18 4.20 6.43
CA GLN A 261 -12.24 4.98 7.11
C GLN A 261 -11.68 6.00 8.11
N LEU A 262 -10.68 5.62 8.90
CA LEU A 262 -10.05 6.50 9.88
C LEU A 262 -9.21 7.61 9.22
N LEU A 263 -8.49 7.27 8.15
CA LEU A 263 -7.72 8.22 7.34
C LEU A 263 -8.65 9.28 6.73
N LEU A 264 -9.70 8.86 6.03
CA LEU A 264 -10.68 9.77 5.41
C LEU A 264 -11.31 10.69 6.45
N LYS A 265 -11.69 10.16 7.62
CA LYS A 265 -12.24 10.95 8.73
C LYS A 265 -11.27 12.01 9.25
N SER A 266 -9.97 11.70 9.31
CA SER A 266 -8.93 12.65 9.74
C SER A 266 -8.65 13.71 8.67
N LEU A 267 -8.58 13.31 7.39
CA LEU A 267 -8.42 14.23 6.25
C LEU A 267 -9.59 15.23 6.17
N ARG A 268 -10.85 14.75 6.25
CA ARG A 268 -12.07 15.60 6.25
C ARG A 268 -12.12 16.60 7.41
N ARG A 269 -11.31 16.42 8.47
CA ARG A 269 -11.21 17.33 9.63
C ARG A 269 -10.05 18.32 9.56
N GLY A 270 -9.22 18.26 8.51
CA GLY A 270 -7.99 19.06 8.42
C GLY A 270 -6.83 18.56 9.29
N GLU A 271 -7.02 17.48 10.05
CA GLU A 271 -6.00 16.87 10.93
C GLU A 271 -4.86 16.19 10.14
N GLY A 272 -5.01 16.04 8.81
CA GLY A 272 -4.20 15.15 7.98
C GLY A 272 -2.82 15.63 7.51
N ARG A 273 -2.41 16.88 7.76
CA ARG A 273 -1.10 17.40 7.33
C ARG A 273 -0.01 17.11 8.38
N ASN A 274 0.34 15.84 8.55
CA ASN A 274 1.39 15.40 9.47
C ASN A 274 2.09 14.10 9.01
N VAL A 275 3.24 13.81 9.61
CA VAL A 275 4.10 12.67 9.25
C VAL A 275 3.42 11.31 9.47
N ASP A 276 2.62 11.16 10.53
CA ASP A 276 1.93 9.89 10.83
C ASP A 276 0.79 9.61 9.81
N THR A 277 0.16 10.66 9.27
CA THR A 277 -0.80 10.55 8.15
C THR A 277 -0.09 10.19 6.84
N MET A 278 1.09 10.77 6.58
CA MET A 278 1.91 10.40 5.43
C MET A 278 2.33 8.92 5.48
N TYR A 279 2.77 8.42 6.65
CA TYR A 279 3.02 7.00 6.86
C TYR A 279 1.77 6.14 6.65
N SER A 280 0.59 6.60 7.07
CA SER A 280 -0.68 5.90 6.82
C SER A 280 -0.93 5.72 5.31
N ILE A 281 -0.75 6.78 4.53
CA ILE A 281 -0.96 6.77 3.07
C ILE A 281 0.07 5.86 2.39
N LEU A 282 1.34 5.95 2.78
CA LEU A 282 2.42 5.10 2.22
C LEU A 282 2.24 3.61 2.58
N GLN A 283 1.73 3.30 3.77
CA GLN A 283 1.40 1.93 4.17
C GLN A 283 0.21 1.38 3.37
N LEU A 284 -0.84 2.18 3.14
CA LEU A 284 -1.98 1.79 2.30
C LEU A 284 -1.55 1.62 0.84
N ALA A 285 -0.77 2.56 0.29
CA ALA A 285 -0.14 2.44 -1.03
C ALA A 285 0.66 1.13 -1.17
N THR A 286 1.40 0.74 -0.13
CA THR A 286 2.13 -0.54 -0.14
C THR A 286 1.16 -1.74 -0.20
N ILE A 287 0.00 -1.69 0.44
CA ILE A 287 -1.02 -2.75 0.30
C ILE A 287 -1.59 -2.77 -1.13
N GLU A 288 -1.91 -1.61 -1.71
CA GLU A 288 -2.43 -1.51 -3.09
C GLU A 288 -1.43 -2.02 -4.14
N GLU A 289 -0.13 -1.81 -3.92
CA GLU A 289 0.94 -2.37 -4.76
C GLU A 289 0.96 -3.91 -4.71
N TYR A 290 0.81 -4.53 -3.53
CA TYR A 290 0.68 -5.99 -3.43
C TYR A 290 -0.61 -6.51 -4.07
N LEU A 291 -1.69 -5.74 -4.05
CA LEU A 291 -2.94 -6.09 -4.72
C LEU A 291 -2.90 -5.85 -6.24
N GLY A 292 -1.83 -5.26 -6.78
CA GLY A 292 -1.73 -4.92 -8.21
C GLY A 292 -2.67 -3.80 -8.66
N ASP A 293 -3.24 -3.03 -7.73
CA ASP A 293 -4.19 -1.95 -8.02
C ASP A 293 -3.49 -0.62 -8.21
N TRP A 294 -2.94 -0.46 -9.42
CA TRP A 294 -2.23 0.75 -9.84
C TRP A 294 -3.08 2.02 -9.78
N ILE A 295 -4.41 1.92 -9.90
CA ILE A 295 -5.30 3.08 -9.89
C ILE A 295 -5.40 3.67 -8.47
N ASN A 296 -5.62 2.81 -7.47
CA ASN A 296 -5.65 3.24 -6.07
C ASN A 296 -4.24 3.62 -5.58
N LEU A 297 -3.21 2.86 -5.96
CA LEU A 297 -1.81 3.18 -5.66
C LEU A 297 -1.39 4.58 -6.16
N LEU A 298 -1.65 4.91 -7.43
CA LEU A 298 -1.32 6.24 -7.97
C LEU A 298 -2.16 7.36 -7.33
N SER A 299 -3.39 7.06 -6.93
CA SER A 299 -4.22 8.01 -6.15
C SER A 299 -3.62 8.30 -4.77
N HIS A 300 -3.09 7.29 -4.09
CA HIS A 300 -2.36 7.45 -2.83
C HIS A 300 -1.03 8.19 -3.02
N GLN A 301 -0.27 7.88 -4.08
CA GLN A 301 0.97 8.60 -4.42
C GLN A 301 0.69 10.11 -4.62
N LYS A 302 -0.37 10.47 -5.37
CA LYS A 302 -0.71 11.88 -5.61
C LYS A 302 -1.11 12.62 -4.32
N ALA A 303 -1.87 11.97 -3.43
CA ALA A 303 -2.20 12.51 -2.12
C ALA A 303 -0.95 12.66 -1.21
N ALA A 304 -0.06 11.65 -1.25
CA ALA A 304 1.20 11.65 -0.52
C ALA A 304 2.13 12.80 -0.98
N TYR A 305 2.18 13.13 -2.27
CA TYR A 305 2.97 14.25 -2.80
C TYR A 305 2.59 15.60 -2.17
N SER A 306 1.29 15.89 -2.13
CA SER A 306 0.76 17.14 -1.58
C SER A 306 1.08 17.28 -0.08
N ILE A 307 1.01 16.19 0.67
CA ILE A 307 1.39 16.18 2.09
C ILE A 307 2.90 16.31 2.25
N LEU A 308 3.70 15.53 1.50
CA LEU A 308 5.17 15.57 1.54
C LEU A 308 5.72 16.98 1.33
N THR A 309 5.26 17.66 0.28
CA THR A 309 5.71 19.03 -0.06
C THR A 309 5.17 20.10 0.88
N SER A 310 4.10 19.81 1.65
CA SER A 310 3.65 20.69 2.75
C SER A 310 4.43 20.50 4.05
N LEU A 311 5.12 19.37 4.21
CA LEU A 311 5.86 19.00 5.43
C LEU A 311 7.37 19.22 5.30
N LEU A 312 7.93 19.01 4.10
CA LEU A 312 9.37 18.96 3.86
C LEU A 312 9.76 19.77 2.62
N THR A 313 11.00 20.25 2.63
CA THR A 313 11.74 20.68 1.43
C THR A 313 12.80 19.62 1.11
N PRO A 314 13.48 19.67 -0.06
CA PRO A 314 14.60 18.78 -0.36
C PRO A 314 15.66 18.76 0.76
N GLN A 315 15.91 19.91 1.39
CA GLN A 315 16.90 20.09 2.45
C GLN A 315 16.39 19.56 3.80
N THR A 316 15.18 19.94 4.24
CA THR A 316 14.65 19.46 5.53
C THR A 316 14.33 17.96 5.51
N ALA A 317 14.10 17.39 4.32
CA ALA A 317 14.01 15.95 4.13
C ALA A 317 15.29 15.19 4.52
N MET A 318 16.45 15.86 4.47
CA MET A 318 17.75 15.26 4.82
C MET A 318 18.17 15.47 6.28
N GLU A 319 17.39 16.18 7.11
CA GLU A 319 17.77 16.48 8.50
C GLU A 319 17.72 15.24 9.41
N THR A 320 16.60 14.51 9.40
CA THR A 320 16.37 13.35 10.30
C THR A 320 16.31 12.03 9.53
N ASP A 321 16.64 10.90 10.19
CA ASP A 321 16.48 9.57 9.58
C ASP A 321 15.04 9.29 9.15
N LEU A 322 14.07 9.76 9.94
CA LEU A 322 12.63 9.62 9.65
C LEU A 322 12.26 10.33 8.35
N ASN A 323 12.71 11.58 8.17
CA ASN A 323 12.45 12.33 6.94
C ASN A 323 13.14 11.67 5.73
N ARG A 324 14.36 11.12 5.91
CA ARG A 324 15.10 10.39 4.87
C ARG A 324 14.38 9.09 4.45
N VAL A 325 13.82 8.36 5.40
CA VAL A 325 13.00 7.15 5.15
C VAL A 325 11.68 7.51 4.45
N LEU A 326 10.99 8.55 4.93
CA LEU A 326 9.73 9.05 4.35
C LEU A 326 9.90 9.44 2.87
N LEU A 327 10.93 10.25 2.56
CA LEU A 327 11.26 10.61 1.18
C LEU A 327 11.67 9.38 0.36
N GLY A 328 12.44 8.46 0.95
CA GLY A 328 12.84 7.21 0.30
C GLY A 328 11.66 6.34 -0.13
N TRP A 329 10.65 6.21 0.75
CA TRP A 329 9.42 5.46 0.48
C TRP A 329 8.62 6.10 -0.66
N TYR A 330 8.36 7.40 -0.57
CA TYR A 330 7.60 8.13 -1.57
C TYR A 330 8.30 8.13 -2.94
N ALA A 331 9.60 8.44 -2.97
CA ALA A 331 10.40 8.50 -4.19
C ALA A 331 10.48 7.15 -4.92
N ARG A 332 10.35 6.02 -4.21
CA ARG A 332 10.25 4.69 -4.83
C ARG A 332 8.99 4.57 -5.68
N PHE A 333 7.82 4.91 -5.12
CA PHE A 333 6.56 4.90 -5.86
C PHE A 333 6.59 5.88 -7.04
N ASP A 334 7.16 7.07 -6.84
CA ASP A 334 7.26 8.12 -7.85
C ASP A 334 8.14 7.74 -9.05
N ILE A 335 9.32 7.18 -8.80
CA ILE A 335 10.20 6.63 -9.86
C ILE A 335 9.50 5.48 -10.59
N PHE A 336 8.88 4.56 -9.86
CA PHE A 336 8.26 3.37 -10.46
C PHE A 336 7.06 3.75 -11.35
N ALA A 337 6.23 4.69 -10.89
CA ALA A 337 5.13 5.27 -11.66
C ALA A 337 5.62 6.03 -12.90
N GLY A 338 6.71 6.78 -12.79
CA GLY A 338 7.32 7.47 -13.94
C GLY A 338 7.81 6.48 -15.00
N LEU A 339 8.59 5.48 -14.61
CA LEU A 339 9.18 4.49 -15.52
C LEU A 339 8.15 3.61 -16.24
N ILE A 340 7.14 3.09 -15.52
CA ILE A 340 6.08 2.25 -16.10
C ILE A 340 5.00 3.08 -16.79
N GLY A 341 4.77 4.32 -16.35
CA GLY A 341 3.83 5.22 -17.01
C GLY A 341 4.37 5.86 -18.30
N GLY A 342 5.69 5.96 -18.46
CA GLY A 342 6.30 6.80 -19.50
C GLY A 342 6.21 8.31 -19.15
N PHE A 343 6.13 8.63 -17.86
CA PHE A 343 5.92 9.99 -17.35
C PHE A 343 7.17 10.56 -16.68
N LYS A 344 7.15 11.88 -16.44
CA LYS A 344 8.13 12.53 -15.58
C LYS A 344 7.83 12.14 -14.12
N THR A 345 8.86 12.01 -13.29
CA THR A 345 8.69 11.92 -11.83
C THR A 345 8.00 13.19 -11.31
N VAL A 346 7.17 13.06 -10.28
CA VAL A 346 6.50 14.21 -9.65
C VAL A 346 7.48 14.99 -8.78
N LEU A 347 8.46 14.32 -8.15
CA LEU A 347 9.62 14.99 -7.58
C LEU A 347 10.48 15.63 -8.67
N SER A 348 10.85 16.89 -8.47
CA SER A 348 11.89 17.54 -9.25
C SER A 348 13.26 16.93 -8.98
N GLN A 349 14.18 17.10 -9.93
CA GLN A 349 15.58 16.65 -9.82
C GLN A 349 16.26 17.10 -8.50
N GLU A 350 15.93 18.30 -7.99
CA GLU A 350 16.50 18.84 -6.74
C GLU A 350 16.36 17.88 -5.54
N TRP A 351 15.22 17.18 -5.41
CA TRP A 351 15.00 16.22 -4.33
C TRP A 351 15.99 15.05 -4.38
N PHE A 352 16.39 14.62 -5.58
CA PHE A 352 17.35 13.54 -5.78
C PHE A 352 18.78 14.05 -5.63
N ASP A 353 19.09 15.24 -6.16
CA ASP A 353 20.41 15.86 -6.09
C ASP A 353 20.80 16.21 -4.64
N VAL A 354 19.90 16.83 -3.86
CA VAL A 354 20.14 17.15 -2.44
C VAL A 354 20.32 15.88 -1.61
N LYS A 355 19.56 14.81 -1.91
CA LYS A 355 19.71 13.50 -1.27
C LYS A 355 21.07 12.87 -1.60
N LEU A 356 21.52 12.91 -2.86
CA LEU A 356 22.84 12.42 -3.23
C LEU A 356 23.94 13.24 -2.54
N GLN A 357 23.86 14.57 -2.57
CA GLN A 357 24.84 15.46 -1.91
C GLN A 357 25.00 15.15 -0.43
N PHE A 358 23.89 14.91 0.29
CA PHE A 358 23.92 14.49 1.69
C PHE A 358 24.72 13.18 1.88
N TYR A 359 24.42 12.14 1.10
CA TYR A 359 25.12 10.85 1.24
C TYR A 359 26.57 10.89 0.76
N SER A 360 26.89 11.63 -0.31
CA SER A 360 28.28 11.86 -0.73
C SER A 360 29.08 12.60 0.35
N HIS A 361 28.48 13.60 1.01
CA HIS A 361 29.13 14.27 2.15
C HIS A 361 29.33 13.31 3.35
N LYS A 362 28.36 12.44 3.62
CA LYS A 362 28.49 11.40 4.65
C LYS A 362 29.58 10.37 4.34
N VAL A 363 29.72 9.93 3.09
CA VAL A 363 30.82 9.06 2.66
C VAL A 363 32.18 9.76 2.77
N GLN A 364 32.26 11.07 2.51
CA GLN A 364 33.49 11.84 2.67
C GLN A 364 33.90 12.05 4.15
N THR A 365 32.93 12.26 5.05
CA THR A 365 33.20 12.50 6.48
C THR A 365 33.35 11.22 7.29
N GLU A 366 32.69 10.12 6.88
CA GLU A 366 32.71 8.82 7.54
C GLU A 366 33.05 7.69 6.54
N PRO A 367 34.26 7.69 5.92
CA PRO A 367 34.58 6.81 4.78
C PRO A 367 34.63 5.30 5.11
N ASP A 368 34.77 4.93 6.38
CA ASP A 368 34.68 3.54 6.84
C ASP A 368 33.23 3.06 7.05
N ASN A 369 32.25 3.96 7.01
CA ASN A 369 30.84 3.63 7.22
C ASN A 369 30.22 3.09 5.92
N ILE A 370 30.21 1.76 5.81
CA ILE A 370 29.69 1.04 4.65
C ILE A 370 28.20 1.33 4.35
N LEU A 371 27.41 1.71 5.35
CA LEU A 371 25.98 1.99 5.17
C LEU A 371 25.75 3.28 4.37
N TRP A 372 26.57 4.32 4.60
CA TRP A 372 26.50 5.54 3.80
C TRP A 372 26.89 5.30 2.34
N LYS A 373 27.84 4.38 2.08
CA LYS A 373 28.23 3.98 0.72
C LYS A 373 27.09 3.24 -0.01
N ILE A 374 26.32 2.42 0.71
CA ILE A 374 25.11 1.76 0.18
C ILE A 374 24.02 2.78 -0.14
N ASP A 375 23.80 3.78 0.72
CA ASP A 375 22.82 4.85 0.49
C ASP A 375 23.19 5.77 -0.67
N GLU A 376 24.48 6.13 -0.77
CA GLU A 376 25.00 6.92 -1.88
C GLU A 376 24.83 6.16 -3.21
N THR A 377 25.20 4.87 -3.22
CA THR A 377 24.97 3.97 -4.38
C THR A 377 23.49 3.93 -4.75
N SER A 378 22.60 3.70 -3.79
CA SER A 378 21.14 3.67 -4.02
C SER A 378 20.61 5.01 -4.55
N SER A 379 21.17 6.13 -4.06
CA SER A 379 20.75 7.47 -4.50
C SER A 379 21.23 7.77 -5.93
N LYS A 380 22.42 7.29 -6.33
CA LYS A 380 22.92 7.36 -7.71
C LYS A 380 22.02 6.55 -8.67
N ILE A 381 21.55 5.37 -8.27
CA ILE A 381 20.59 4.57 -9.06
C ILE A 381 19.28 5.33 -9.25
N ASN A 382 18.73 5.90 -8.17
CA ASN A 382 17.50 6.69 -8.24
C ASN A 382 17.60 7.89 -9.20
N ILE A 383 18.77 8.54 -9.29
CA ILE A 383 19.00 9.62 -10.26
C ILE A 383 18.99 9.09 -11.70
N ILE A 384 19.69 7.97 -12.00
CA ILE A 384 19.66 7.35 -13.33
C ILE A 384 18.22 7.01 -13.74
N ALA A 385 17.44 6.43 -12.82
CA ALA A 385 16.04 6.08 -13.04
C ALA A 385 15.16 7.31 -13.32
N MET A 386 15.32 8.39 -12.54
CA MET A 386 14.59 9.65 -12.74
C MET A 386 15.00 10.34 -14.06
N GLU A 387 16.29 10.42 -14.37
CA GLU A 387 16.78 10.99 -15.64
C GLU A 387 16.20 10.24 -16.85
N MET A 388 16.17 8.91 -16.78
CA MET A 388 15.61 8.05 -17.83
C MET A 388 14.10 8.25 -17.99
N SER A 389 13.36 8.31 -16.88
CA SER A 389 11.92 8.62 -16.85
C SER A 389 11.62 9.97 -17.51
N VAL A 390 12.39 11.01 -17.16
CA VAL A 390 12.26 12.36 -17.71
C VAL A 390 12.62 12.38 -19.21
N LEU A 391 13.66 11.67 -19.62
CA LEU A 391 14.08 11.59 -21.02
C LEU A 391 13.01 10.96 -21.90
N PHE A 392 12.47 9.79 -21.51
CA PHE A 392 11.43 9.09 -22.28
C PHE A 392 10.11 9.87 -22.32
N ALA A 393 9.75 10.56 -21.24
CA ALA A 393 8.59 11.44 -21.24
C ALA A 393 8.76 12.66 -22.17
N LYS A 394 9.95 13.27 -22.22
CA LYS A 394 10.25 14.40 -23.12
C LYS A 394 10.09 14.02 -24.60
N ILE A 395 10.70 12.90 -25.03
CA ILE A 395 10.61 12.47 -26.44
C ILE A 395 9.18 12.03 -26.80
N SER A 396 8.48 11.32 -25.90
CA SER A 396 7.07 10.94 -26.10
C SER A 396 6.12 12.14 -26.22
N LYS A 397 6.40 13.25 -25.53
CA LYS A 397 5.65 14.52 -25.65
C LYS A 397 6.17 15.43 -26.77
N GLY A 398 7.18 15.02 -27.55
CA GLY A 398 7.77 15.82 -28.63
C GLY A 398 8.55 17.05 -28.16
N GLU A 399 8.96 17.10 -26.89
CA GLU A 399 9.69 18.24 -26.28
C GLU A 399 11.17 18.31 -26.73
N ILE A 400 11.71 17.22 -27.29
CA ILE A 400 13.10 17.11 -27.76
C ILE A 400 13.16 16.39 -29.12
N SER A 401 14.22 16.61 -29.89
CA SER A 401 14.45 15.91 -31.16
C SER A 401 15.02 14.49 -30.95
N ILE A 402 14.98 13.67 -32.00
CA ILE A 402 15.55 12.31 -32.00
C ILE A 402 17.08 12.35 -31.80
N GLU A 403 17.76 13.34 -32.35
CA GLU A 403 19.21 13.55 -32.17
C GLU A 403 19.55 13.87 -30.72
N GLN A 404 18.79 14.77 -30.10
CA GLN A 404 18.96 15.12 -28.68
C GLN A 404 18.64 13.93 -27.77
N PHE A 405 17.56 13.19 -28.08
CA PHE A 405 17.20 11.95 -27.39
C PHE A 405 18.34 10.92 -27.46
N ASN A 406 18.87 10.64 -28.64
CA ASN A 406 19.98 9.69 -28.81
C ASN A 406 21.23 10.10 -28.03
N PHE A 407 21.55 11.40 -27.98
CA PHE A 407 22.67 11.91 -27.20
C PHE A 407 22.45 11.75 -25.68
N GLU A 408 21.31 12.18 -25.14
CA GLU A 408 21.00 12.03 -23.71
C GLU A 408 20.88 10.54 -23.31
N ASN A 409 20.32 9.70 -24.18
CA ASN A 409 20.19 8.26 -23.95
C ASN A 409 21.55 7.54 -23.88
N GLU A 410 22.51 7.90 -24.74
CA GLU A 410 23.87 7.34 -24.67
C GLU A 410 24.63 7.81 -23.41
N VAL A 411 24.37 9.03 -22.93
CA VAL A 411 24.90 9.49 -21.62
C VAL A 411 24.36 8.61 -20.48
N ILE A 412 23.06 8.29 -20.48
CA ILE A 412 22.46 7.36 -19.51
C ILE A 412 23.02 5.94 -19.67
N ALA A 413 23.12 5.44 -20.91
CA ALA A 413 23.70 4.12 -21.22
C ALA A 413 25.15 3.98 -20.72
N LYS A 414 25.94 5.06 -20.83
CA LYS A 414 27.29 5.11 -20.27
C LYS A 414 27.27 5.05 -18.73
N LYS A 415 26.44 5.86 -18.06
CA LYS A 415 26.28 5.83 -16.59
C LYS A 415 25.94 4.44 -16.09
N ILE A 416 25.02 3.74 -16.76
CA ILE A 416 24.60 2.38 -16.45
C ILE A 416 25.76 1.37 -16.62
N ARG A 417 26.42 1.35 -17.78
CA ARG A 417 27.54 0.44 -18.06
C ARG A 417 28.72 0.61 -17.10
N GLU A 418 29.02 1.85 -16.72
CA GLU A 418 30.12 2.17 -15.80
C GLU A 418 29.72 2.03 -14.31
N PHE A 419 28.44 1.82 -13.99
CA PHE A 419 27.95 1.87 -12.60
C PHE A 419 28.60 0.82 -11.69
N ILE A 420 28.38 -0.47 -11.96
CA ILE A 420 28.85 -1.56 -11.08
C ILE A 420 30.40 -1.56 -10.95
N PRO A 421 31.18 -1.33 -12.03
CA PRO A 421 32.65 -1.17 -11.94
C PRO A 421 33.11 0.06 -11.16
N SER A 422 32.34 1.16 -11.13
CA SER A 422 32.71 2.42 -10.44
C SER A 422 32.22 2.52 -8.99
N MET A 423 31.46 1.55 -8.50
CA MET A 423 31.09 1.45 -7.08
C MET A 423 32.32 1.40 -6.16
N ASP A 424 32.19 1.95 -4.96
CA ASP A 424 33.26 1.97 -3.97
C ASP A 424 33.83 0.55 -3.70
N PRO A 425 35.16 0.35 -3.71
CA PRO A 425 35.76 -0.98 -3.54
C PRO A 425 35.33 -1.75 -2.27
N ALA A 426 34.94 -1.05 -1.20
CA ALA A 426 34.44 -1.69 0.01
C ALA A 426 33.09 -2.41 -0.20
N LEU A 427 32.32 -2.01 -1.22
CA LEU A 427 31.07 -2.66 -1.63
C LEU A 427 31.30 -3.95 -2.46
N HIS A 428 32.56 -4.24 -2.82
CA HIS A 428 32.96 -5.43 -3.57
C HIS A 428 33.77 -6.44 -2.73
N ASP A 429 33.84 -6.22 -1.40
CA ASP A 429 34.62 -7.03 -0.45
C ASP A 429 34.28 -8.54 -0.57
N SER A 430 35.31 -9.33 -0.89
CA SER A 430 35.19 -10.77 -1.14
C SER A 430 34.75 -11.56 0.09
N ARG A 431 34.91 -11.03 1.31
CA ARG A 431 34.50 -11.69 2.56
C ARG A 431 32.99 -11.84 2.71
N TYR A 432 32.22 -11.05 1.96
CA TYR A 432 30.75 -11.12 1.94
C TYR A 432 30.22 -11.81 0.69
N LYS A 433 31.07 -12.34 -0.20
CA LYS A 433 30.60 -13.08 -1.38
C LYS A 433 30.10 -14.46 -0.98
N VAL A 434 28.87 -14.79 -1.35
CA VAL A 434 28.30 -16.12 -1.11
C VAL A 434 29.01 -17.13 -2.01
N THR A 435 29.72 -18.07 -1.39
CA THR A 435 30.38 -19.20 -2.08
C THR A 435 29.77 -20.55 -1.71
N ASP A 436 28.84 -20.57 -0.75
CA ASP A 436 28.18 -21.77 -0.24
C ASP A 436 26.67 -21.69 -0.45
N PHE A 437 26.15 -22.66 -1.21
CA PHE A 437 24.73 -22.91 -1.47
C PHE A 437 24.29 -24.27 -0.89
N THR A 438 25.01 -24.82 0.09
CA THR A 438 24.63 -26.06 0.79
C THR A 438 23.23 -25.95 1.37
N GLY A 439 22.33 -26.85 0.97
CA GLY A 439 20.91 -26.84 1.33
C GLY A 439 19.99 -26.18 0.29
N ALA A 440 20.53 -25.57 -0.76
CA ALA A 440 19.76 -25.20 -1.96
C ALA A 440 19.30 -26.46 -2.72
N ARG A 441 18.28 -26.32 -3.58
CA ARG A 441 17.83 -27.41 -4.44
C ARG A 441 18.89 -27.79 -5.49
N PRO A 442 18.93 -29.03 -6.02
CA PRO A 442 19.74 -29.32 -7.20
C PRO A 442 19.32 -28.48 -8.40
N LEU A 443 20.25 -28.25 -9.33
CA LEU A 443 19.93 -27.71 -10.67
C LEU A 443 18.96 -28.66 -11.38
N ASP A 444 17.94 -28.09 -11.98
CA ASP A 444 16.98 -28.77 -12.86
C ASP A 444 17.50 -28.60 -14.31
N PRO A 445 17.57 -29.68 -15.13
CA PRO A 445 17.91 -29.57 -16.54
C PRO A 445 17.08 -28.53 -17.33
N GLU A 446 15.87 -28.20 -16.87
CA GLU A 446 14.99 -27.18 -17.45
C GLU A 446 15.27 -25.75 -16.96
N ASP A 447 16.20 -25.53 -16.02
CA ASP A 447 16.63 -24.20 -15.58
C ASP A 447 17.36 -23.47 -16.71
N ILE A 448 17.12 -22.16 -16.87
CA ILE A 448 17.73 -21.36 -17.96
C ILE A 448 19.07 -20.70 -17.55
N VAL A 449 19.46 -20.81 -16.28
CA VAL A 449 20.62 -20.15 -15.66
C VAL A 449 21.25 -21.04 -14.59
N ASN A 450 22.48 -20.75 -14.19
CA ASN A 450 23.13 -21.37 -13.03
C ASN A 450 23.19 -20.36 -11.85
N PRO A 451 22.28 -20.44 -10.86
CA PRO A 451 22.28 -19.54 -9.70
C PRO A 451 23.42 -19.79 -8.69
N TYR A 452 24.18 -20.88 -8.84
CA TYR A 452 25.16 -21.32 -7.84
C TYR A 452 26.61 -20.90 -8.13
N GLU A 453 26.81 -19.90 -9.00
CA GLU A 453 28.13 -19.36 -9.27
C GLU A 453 28.73 -18.65 -8.05
N PRO A 454 29.92 -19.05 -7.55
CA PRO A 454 30.51 -18.47 -6.35
C PRO A 454 30.74 -16.95 -6.48
N GLY A 455 30.11 -16.19 -5.58
CA GLY A 455 30.22 -14.74 -5.49
C GLY A 455 29.30 -13.93 -6.40
N LEU A 456 28.31 -14.58 -7.03
CA LEU A 456 27.21 -13.93 -7.75
C LEU A 456 26.43 -12.95 -6.84
N ILE A 457 26.03 -13.43 -5.65
CA ILE A 457 25.36 -12.64 -4.61
C ILE A 457 26.26 -12.40 -3.39
N GLN A 458 25.92 -11.39 -2.60
CA GLN A 458 26.59 -10.98 -1.37
C GLN A 458 25.70 -11.19 -0.14
N GLU A 459 26.31 -11.42 1.01
CA GLU A 459 25.62 -11.61 2.29
C GLU A 459 25.93 -10.52 3.34
N GLY A 460 25.28 -10.62 4.50
CA GLY A 460 25.51 -9.73 5.64
C GLY A 460 25.25 -8.26 5.29
N VAL A 461 26.18 -7.38 5.67
CA VAL A 461 26.03 -5.94 5.47
C VAL A 461 26.03 -5.51 3.99
N LEU A 462 26.53 -6.35 3.08
CA LEU A 462 26.54 -6.09 1.64
C LEU A 462 25.36 -6.72 0.89
N TRP A 463 24.43 -7.42 1.57
CA TRP A 463 23.18 -7.90 0.97
C TRP A 463 22.42 -6.85 0.13
N PRO A 464 22.31 -5.56 0.54
CA PRO A 464 21.60 -4.54 -0.23
C PRO A 464 22.14 -4.35 -1.66
N ILE A 465 23.42 -4.66 -1.89
CA ILE A 465 24.06 -4.53 -3.20
C ILE A 465 23.54 -5.53 -4.23
N ASN A 466 22.97 -6.66 -3.80
CA ASN A 466 22.28 -7.60 -4.70
C ASN A 466 21.12 -6.90 -5.42
N ILE A 467 20.33 -6.12 -4.68
CA ILE A 467 19.20 -5.36 -5.23
C ILE A 467 19.70 -4.18 -6.06
N CYS A 468 20.76 -3.49 -5.65
CA CYS A 468 21.38 -2.43 -6.46
C CYS A 468 21.88 -2.92 -7.84
N LYS A 469 22.42 -4.14 -7.93
CA LYS A 469 22.81 -4.76 -9.21
C LYS A 469 21.58 -5.10 -10.06
N LEU A 470 20.56 -5.71 -9.46
CA LEU A 470 19.28 -6.02 -10.12
C LEU A 470 18.57 -4.78 -10.68
N ASP A 471 18.61 -3.65 -9.96
CA ASP A 471 18.08 -2.38 -10.44
C ASP A 471 18.84 -1.89 -11.68
N ILE A 472 20.18 -1.94 -11.66
CA ILE A 472 21.01 -1.51 -12.80
C ILE A 472 20.77 -2.38 -14.04
N TYR A 473 20.67 -3.70 -13.88
CA TYR A 473 20.33 -4.58 -15.00
C TYR A 473 18.92 -4.34 -15.53
N ALA A 474 17.95 -4.07 -14.63
CA ALA A 474 16.58 -3.74 -15.00
C ALA A 474 16.49 -2.39 -15.73
N LEU A 475 17.25 -1.37 -15.28
CA LEU A 475 17.34 -0.07 -15.93
C LEU A 475 17.98 -0.18 -17.33
N ASP A 476 19.06 -0.95 -17.50
CA ASP A 476 19.65 -1.12 -18.83
C ASP A 476 18.70 -1.83 -19.79
N LEU A 477 18.04 -2.89 -19.33
CA LEU A 477 17.10 -3.64 -20.14
C LEU A 477 15.88 -2.81 -20.51
N MET A 478 15.28 -2.11 -19.55
CA MET A 478 14.17 -1.18 -19.79
C MET A 478 14.58 -0.09 -20.79
N ARG A 479 15.78 0.50 -20.62
CA ARG A 479 16.33 1.49 -21.54
C ARG A 479 16.45 0.95 -22.96
N LEU A 480 17.01 -0.25 -23.15
CA LEU A 480 17.16 -0.88 -24.46
C LEU A 480 15.79 -1.13 -25.14
N VAL A 481 14.83 -1.70 -24.41
CA VAL A 481 13.48 -1.97 -24.93
C VAL A 481 12.74 -0.67 -25.27
N GLN A 482 12.68 0.30 -24.36
CA GLN A 482 11.99 1.58 -24.60
C GLN A 482 12.67 2.40 -25.71
N THR A 483 13.99 2.38 -25.81
CA THR A 483 14.72 3.01 -26.94
C THR A 483 14.31 2.39 -28.27
N ALA A 484 14.22 1.06 -28.36
CA ALA A 484 13.83 0.37 -29.57
C ALA A 484 12.38 0.73 -29.97
N GLN A 485 11.46 0.75 -29.00
CA GLN A 485 10.07 1.17 -29.19
C GLN A 485 9.96 2.62 -29.69
N ILE A 486 10.63 3.57 -29.04
CA ILE A 486 10.61 5.01 -29.38
C ILE A 486 11.17 5.27 -30.79
N LEU A 487 12.26 4.59 -31.15
CA LEU A 487 12.88 4.70 -32.47
C LEU A 487 12.20 3.83 -33.54
N GLN A 488 11.19 3.05 -33.18
CA GLN A 488 10.49 2.08 -34.05
C GLN A 488 11.44 1.09 -34.75
N ILE A 489 12.46 0.64 -34.03
CA ILE A 489 13.43 -0.37 -34.46
C ILE A 489 13.23 -1.68 -33.68
N GLN A 490 13.74 -2.78 -34.22
CA GLN A 490 13.81 -4.03 -33.48
C GLN A 490 14.88 -3.95 -32.38
N THR A 491 14.59 -4.52 -31.21
CA THR A 491 15.61 -4.81 -30.20
C THR A 491 16.61 -5.79 -30.78
N LYS A 492 17.89 -5.63 -30.45
CA LYS A 492 18.92 -6.63 -30.76
C LYS A 492 18.94 -7.67 -29.64
N ASP A 493 18.57 -8.90 -29.96
CA ASP A 493 18.47 -9.99 -28.99
C ASP A 493 19.76 -10.17 -28.16
N GLU A 494 20.93 -10.06 -28.80
CA GLU A 494 22.23 -10.15 -28.12
C GLU A 494 22.45 -9.06 -27.04
N GLU A 495 21.97 -7.83 -27.25
CA GLU A 495 22.13 -6.72 -26.31
C GLU A 495 21.14 -6.83 -25.14
N VAL A 496 19.88 -7.25 -25.40
CA VAL A 496 18.86 -7.39 -24.35
C VAL A 496 18.99 -8.69 -23.55
N ALA A 497 19.54 -9.75 -24.14
CA ALA A 497 19.76 -11.02 -23.46
C ALA A 497 20.71 -10.89 -22.27
N ILE A 498 21.78 -10.09 -22.39
CA ILE A 498 22.80 -9.95 -21.33
C ILE A 498 22.19 -9.53 -19.98
N PRO A 499 21.51 -8.37 -19.85
CA PRO A 499 20.87 -7.99 -18.60
C PRO A 499 19.68 -8.89 -18.24
N ALA A 500 18.94 -9.43 -19.22
CA ALA A 500 17.82 -10.36 -18.95
C ALA A 500 18.30 -11.64 -18.24
N PHE A 501 19.34 -12.30 -18.74
CA PHE A 501 19.91 -13.50 -18.10
C PHE A 501 20.60 -13.18 -16.78
N GLN A 502 21.26 -12.02 -16.63
CA GLN A 502 21.81 -11.56 -15.34
C GLN A 502 20.72 -11.40 -14.27
N ILE A 503 19.58 -10.80 -14.63
CA ILE A 503 18.41 -10.71 -13.75
C ILE A 503 17.92 -12.11 -13.37
N CYS A 504 17.77 -13.02 -14.33
CA CYS A 504 17.27 -14.37 -14.08
C CYS A 504 18.19 -15.16 -13.15
N GLN A 505 19.49 -15.09 -13.37
CA GLN A 505 20.51 -15.76 -12.55
C GLN A 505 20.52 -15.21 -11.12
N MET A 506 20.45 -13.89 -10.95
CA MET A 506 20.38 -13.27 -9.62
C MET A 506 19.06 -13.53 -8.92
N PHE A 507 17.93 -13.56 -9.64
CA PHE A 507 16.62 -13.90 -9.07
C PHE A 507 16.64 -15.29 -8.45
N GLU A 508 17.13 -16.30 -9.17
CA GLU A 508 17.25 -17.66 -8.63
C GLU A 508 18.29 -17.80 -7.53
N ALA A 509 19.39 -17.04 -7.58
CA ALA A 509 20.35 -17.02 -6.48
C ALA A 509 19.72 -16.48 -5.19
N VAL A 510 18.87 -15.45 -5.29
CA VAL A 510 18.08 -14.94 -4.16
C VAL A 510 16.98 -15.93 -3.74
N GLU A 511 16.32 -16.61 -4.68
CA GLU A 511 15.27 -17.61 -4.41
C GLU A 511 15.82 -18.84 -3.66
N TYR A 512 16.98 -19.36 -4.07
CA TYR A 512 17.49 -20.66 -3.63
C TYR A 512 18.57 -20.62 -2.57
N TRP A 513 19.17 -19.46 -2.29
CA TRP A 513 20.14 -19.37 -1.20
C TRP A 513 19.44 -19.53 0.16
N PRO A 514 19.74 -20.56 0.98
CA PRO A 514 18.95 -20.89 2.17
C PRO A 514 18.95 -19.83 3.29
N ARG A 515 19.80 -18.81 3.17
CA ARG A 515 19.93 -17.70 4.11
C ARG A 515 19.38 -16.37 3.58
N SER A 516 18.71 -16.38 2.42
CA SER A 516 18.04 -15.19 1.88
C SER A 516 17.03 -14.63 2.89
N PRO A 517 17.03 -13.30 3.14
CA PRO A 517 16.08 -12.69 4.08
C PRO A 517 14.61 -12.90 3.69
N LYS A 518 13.72 -13.02 4.68
CA LYS A 518 12.26 -13.05 4.45
C LYS A 518 11.84 -11.82 3.62
N GLY A 519 11.05 -12.05 2.57
CA GLY A 519 10.56 -11.02 1.65
C GLY A 519 11.58 -10.56 0.57
N ALA A 520 12.82 -11.06 0.57
CA ALA A 520 13.84 -10.59 -0.38
C ALA A 520 13.47 -10.83 -1.85
N ILE A 521 12.75 -11.91 -2.16
CA ILE A 521 12.31 -12.24 -3.53
C ILE A 521 11.37 -11.18 -4.13
N LEU A 522 10.59 -10.49 -3.28
CA LEU A 522 9.70 -9.40 -3.69
C LEU A 522 10.50 -8.18 -4.14
N SER A 523 11.69 -7.95 -3.56
CA SER A 523 12.61 -6.90 -4.04
C SER A 523 13.18 -7.19 -5.44
N CYS A 524 12.94 -8.37 -6.01
CA CYS A 524 13.39 -8.77 -7.35
C CYS A 524 12.27 -8.78 -8.42
N LEU A 525 11.00 -8.60 -8.03
CA LEU A 525 9.84 -8.86 -8.92
C LEU A 525 9.77 -7.92 -10.13
N ALA A 526 10.20 -6.66 -9.96
CA ALA A 526 10.20 -5.67 -11.02
C ALA A 526 11.20 -6.03 -12.12
N SER A 527 12.43 -6.37 -11.73
CA SER A 527 13.47 -6.85 -12.64
C SER A 527 13.00 -8.10 -13.40
N LEU A 528 12.38 -9.08 -12.73
CA LEU A 528 11.83 -10.28 -13.36
C LEU A 528 10.77 -9.93 -14.42
N GLY A 529 9.85 -9.01 -14.11
CA GLY A 529 8.81 -8.57 -15.05
C GLY A 529 9.38 -7.93 -16.32
N ILE A 530 10.47 -7.17 -16.20
CA ILE A 530 11.18 -6.56 -17.35
C ILE A 530 11.96 -7.64 -18.13
N ALA A 531 12.64 -8.57 -17.43
CA ALA A 531 13.35 -9.69 -18.06
C ALA A 531 12.42 -10.58 -18.90
N ALA A 532 11.18 -10.79 -18.45
CA ALA A 532 10.17 -11.54 -19.19
C ALA A 532 9.88 -10.96 -20.59
N ILE A 533 10.02 -9.64 -20.78
CA ILE A 533 9.82 -8.96 -22.07
C ILE A 533 10.98 -9.22 -23.03
N ALA A 534 12.16 -9.67 -22.57
CA ALA A 534 13.33 -9.87 -23.41
C ALA A 534 13.83 -11.32 -23.54
N LEU A 535 13.37 -12.24 -22.69
CA LEU A 535 13.74 -13.66 -22.81
C LEU A 535 13.20 -14.31 -24.11
N PRO A 536 13.89 -15.34 -24.63
CA PRO A 536 13.39 -16.16 -25.73
C PRO A 536 11.97 -16.71 -25.53
N ARG A 537 11.27 -16.99 -26.64
CA ARG A 537 9.88 -17.46 -26.67
C ARG A 537 9.72 -18.97 -26.84
N ASP A 538 10.77 -19.74 -26.57
CA ASP A 538 10.64 -21.18 -26.53
C ASP A 538 10.04 -21.67 -25.20
N GLN A 539 9.54 -22.91 -25.22
CA GLN A 539 8.80 -23.50 -24.11
C GLN A 539 9.60 -23.54 -22.80
N ARG A 540 10.94 -23.66 -22.84
CA ARG A 540 11.79 -23.75 -21.64
C ARG A 540 11.81 -22.41 -20.90
N HIS A 541 12.07 -21.32 -21.62
CA HIS A 541 12.06 -19.97 -21.05
C HIS A 541 10.67 -19.56 -20.56
N MET A 542 9.62 -19.88 -21.33
CA MET A 542 8.24 -19.63 -20.92
C MET A 542 7.86 -20.42 -19.65
N ASN A 543 8.17 -21.72 -19.58
CA ASN A 543 7.92 -22.55 -18.40
C ASN A 543 8.72 -22.08 -17.18
N TRP A 544 9.96 -21.62 -17.38
CA TRP A 544 10.77 -21.02 -16.33
C TRP A 544 10.11 -19.73 -15.80
N LEU A 545 9.71 -18.80 -16.66
CA LEU A 545 9.02 -17.57 -16.27
C LEU A 545 7.72 -17.85 -15.50
N ARG A 546 6.90 -18.80 -15.98
CA ARG A 546 5.67 -19.24 -15.31
C ARG A 546 5.93 -19.74 -13.88
N ARG A 547 7.00 -20.52 -13.68
CA ARG A 547 7.46 -20.93 -12.34
C ARG A 547 7.86 -19.72 -11.47
N LYS A 548 8.57 -18.73 -12.00
CA LYS A 548 8.98 -17.53 -11.23
C LYS A 548 7.84 -16.60 -10.87
N PHE A 549 6.90 -16.37 -11.78
CA PHE A 549 5.70 -15.61 -11.46
C PHE A 549 4.85 -16.30 -10.39
N THR A 550 4.73 -17.63 -10.42
CA THR A 550 4.13 -18.40 -9.31
C THR A 550 4.83 -18.17 -7.97
N VAL A 551 6.18 -18.14 -7.93
CA VAL A 551 6.93 -17.85 -6.70
C VAL A 551 6.65 -16.43 -6.18
N VAL A 552 6.64 -15.42 -7.05
CA VAL A 552 6.33 -14.03 -6.67
C VAL A 552 4.90 -13.91 -6.10
N GLU A 553 3.90 -14.48 -6.79
CA GLU A 553 2.51 -14.43 -6.32
C GLU A 553 2.28 -15.22 -5.03
N SER A 554 3.02 -16.31 -4.84
CA SER A 554 2.95 -17.09 -3.58
C SER A 554 3.54 -16.34 -2.39
N ASN A 555 4.33 -15.27 -2.63
CA ASN A 555 4.77 -14.29 -1.63
C ASN A 555 3.83 -13.06 -1.57
N GLY A 556 2.65 -13.12 -2.21
CA GLY A 556 1.54 -12.18 -2.04
C GLY A 556 1.43 -11.07 -3.07
N TYR A 557 2.42 -10.86 -3.94
CA TYR A 557 2.31 -9.82 -4.97
C TYR A 557 1.43 -10.30 -6.13
N ILE A 558 0.28 -9.68 -6.32
CA ILE A 558 -0.66 -10.01 -7.40
C ILE A 558 -0.26 -9.22 -8.65
N TYR A 559 0.09 -9.93 -9.74
CA TYR A 559 0.36 -9.25 -11.00
C TYR A 559 -0.94 -8.62 -11.58
N PRO A 560 -0.90 -7.34 -12.00
CA PRO A 560 -2.06 -6.66 -12.59
C PRO A 560 -2.65 -7.43 -13.77
N VAL A 561 -3.96 -7.26 -14.00
CA VAL A 561 -4.66 -7.85 -15.14
C VAL A 561 -3.95 -7.50 -16.46
N THR A 562 -3.59 -6.24 -16.67
CA THR A 562 -2.87 -5.78 -17.88
C THR A 562 -1.48 -6.41 -18.07
N PHE A 563 -0.78 -6.74 -16.98
CA PHE A 563 0.48 -7.49 -17.06
C PHE A 563 0.23 -8.95 -17.46
N ARG A 564 -0.80 -9.58 -16.87
CA ARG A 564 -1.20 -10.95 -17.23
C ARG A 564 -1.67 -11.05 -18.69
N GLU A 565 -2.43 -10.07 -19.17
CA GLU A 565 -2.85 -9.94 -20.57
C GLU A 565 -1.63 -9.90 -21.49
N ARG A 566 -0.66 -9.03 -21.17
CA ARG A 566 0.55 -8.91 -21.99
C ARG A 566 1.41 -10.17 -21.99
N ILE A 567 1.58 -10.84 -20.85
CA ILE A 567 2.31 -12.13 -20.81
C ILE A 567 1.54 -13.22 -21.56
N SER A 568 0.21 -13.26 -21.44
CA SER A 568 -0.67 -14.19 -22.19
C SER A 568 -0.52 -14.01 -23.71
N GLU A 569 -0.55 -12.77 -24.20
CA GLU A 569 -0.27 -12.45 -25.61
C GLU A 569 1.13 -12.88 -26.04
N LEU A 570 2.14 -12.53 -25.24
CA LEU A 570 3.55 -12.76 -25.51
C LEU A 570 3.92 -14.25 -25.57
N PHE A 571 3.22 -15.06 -24.79
CA PHE A 571 3.35 -16.52 -24.73
C PHE A 571 2.39 -17.24 -25.68
N GLN A 572 1.44 -16.51 -26.29
CA GLN A 572 0.32 -17.06 -27.07
C GLN A 572 -0.46 -18.15 -26.30
N ASP A 573 -0.57 -17.99 -24.98
CA ASP A 573 -1.20 -18.94 -24.07
C ASP A 573 -2.19 -18.25 -23.11
N PRO A 574 -3.50 -18.33 -23.39
CA PRO A 574 -4.54 -17.68 -22.58
C PRO A 574 -4.64 -18.25 -21.15
N THR A 575 -4.07 -19.41 -20.85
CA THR A 575 -4.11 -19.97 -19.48
C THR A 575 -3.38 -19.07 -18.48
N CYS A 576 -2.40 -18.27 -18.93
CA CYS A 576 -1.65 -17.34 -18.09
C CYS A 576 -2.53 -16.28 -17.42
N MET A 577 -3.71 -15.97 -17.99
CA MET A 577 -4.69 -15.08 -17.38
C MET A 577 -5.27 -15.66 -16.09
N GLU A 578 -5.65 -16.94 -16.12
CA GLU A 578 -6.25 -17.64 -14.98
C GLU A 578 -5.21 -17.96 -13.90
N TRP A 579 -4.08 -18.56 -14.31
CA TRP A 579 -2.96 -18.91 -13.45
C TRP A 579 -1.66 -19.12 -14.21
N TRP A 580 -0.54 -18.89 -13.54
CA TRP A 580 0.78 -19.02 -14.16
C TRP A 580 1.13 -20.45 -14.55
N LEU A 581 0.86 -21.48 -13.74
CA LEU A 581 1.17 -22.87 -14.11
C LEU A 581 -0.03 -23.58 -14.78
N PRO A 582 0.21 -24.52 -15.72
CA PRO A 582 -0.86 -25.29 -16.35
C PRO A 582 -1.77 -26.00 -15.35
N ASN A 583 -3.05 -26.18 -15.71
CA ASN A 583 -4.06 -26.89 -14.92
C ASN A 583 -4.28 -26.35 -13.49
N GLY A 584 -3.83 -25.12 -13.19
CA GLY A 584 -3.91 -24.56 -11.83
C GLY A 584 -2.90 -25.16 -10.84
N GLU A 585 -1.81 -25.77 -11.32
CA GLU A 585 -0.78 -26.36 -10.46
C GLU A 585 -0.20 -25.32 -9.48
N ASN A 586 -0.07 -25.70 -8.21
CA ASN A 586 0.41 -24.83 -7.13
C ASN A 586 -0.34 -23.49 -6.98
N TYR A 587 -1.59 -23.35 -7.47
CA TYR A 587 -2.41 -22.15 -7.31
C TYR A 587 -2.99 -22.05 -5.89
N PRO A 588 -2.46 -21.19 -4.99
CA PRO A 588 -2.90 -21.17 -3.60
C PRO A 588 -4.34 -20.66 -3.49
N PRO A 589 -5.23 -21.30 -2.71
CA PRO A 589 -6.62 -20.85 -2.55
C PRO A 589 -6.74 -19.38 -2.14
N THR A 590 -5.89 -18.93 -1.21
CA THR A 590 -5.82 -17.54 -0.73
C THR A 590 -5.52 -16.56 -1.87
N ILE A 591 -4.53 -16.86 -2.73
CA ILE A 591 -4.16 -16.03 -3.89
C ILE A 591 -5.29 -15.98 -4.92
N ARG A 592 -5.96 -17.12 -5.17
CA ARG A 592 -7.14 -17.17 -6.06
C ARG A 592 -8.26 -16.27 -5.54
N SER A 593 -8.54 -16.32 -4.25
CA SER A 593 -9.52 -15.45 -3.60
C SER A 593 -9.12 -13.97 -3.69
N ILE A 594 -7.86 -13.62 -3.43
CA ILE A 594 -7.36 -12.24 -3.55
C ILE A 594 -7.47 -11.73 -4.99
N ARG A 595 -7.02 -12.50 -5.99
CA ARG A 595 -7.17 -12.17 -7.43
C ARG A 595 -8.62 -11.87 -7.78
N SER A 596 -9.54 -12.77 -7.42
CA SER A 596 -10.98 -12.59 -7.69
C SER A 596 -11.56 -11.34 -7.02
N PHE A 597 -11.12 -11.00 -5.81
CA PHE A 597 -11.52 -9.77 -5.12
C PHE A 597 -10.98 -8.51 -5.82
N VAL A 598 -9.71 -8.51 -6.25
CA VAL A 598 -9.10 -7.39 -6.99
C VAL A 598 -9.79 -7.20 -8.34
N GLU A 599 -10.08 -8.29 -9.05
CA GLU A 599 -10.81 -8.26 -10.32
C GLU A 599 -12.23 -7.72 -10.14
N GLU A 600 -12.97 -8.15 -9.11
CA GLU A 600 -14.29 -7.59 -8.78
C GLU A 600 -14.20 -6.08 -8.45
N ARG A 601 -13.24 -5.68 -7.62
CA ARG A 601 -13.00 -4.28 -7.20
C ARG A 601 -12.59 -3.36 -8.36
N THR A 602 -11.99 -3.90 -9.42
CA THR A 602 -11.52 -3.13 -10.59
C THR A 602 -12.47 -3.19 -11.79
N SER A 603 -13.28 -4.24 -11.92
CA SER A 603 -14.23 -4.44 -13.04
C SER A 603 -15.63 -3.86 -12.80
N THR A 604 -16.07 -3.72 -11.54
CA THR A 604 -17.40 -3.16 -11.24
C THR A 604 -17.44 -1.64 -11.45
N PRO A 605 -18.42 -1.11 -12.20
CA PRO A 605 -18.68 0.33 -12.28
C PRO A 605 -18.96 0.89 -10.87
N ARG A 606 -18.28 2.00 -10.54
CA ARG A 606 -18.25 2.62 -9.21
C ARG A 606 -19.61 3.23 -8.80
N ASP A 607 -20.53 2.43 -8.27
CA ASP A 607 -21.80 2.91 -7.70
C ASP A 607 -22.08 2.46 -6.24
N GLU A 608 -22.80 3.34 -5.55
CA GLU A 608 -23.29 3.34 -4.15
C GLU A 608 -22.26 3.09 -3.02
N VAL A 609 -21.49 1.99 -3.01
CA VAL A 609 -20.45 1.79 -1.96
C VAL A 609 -19.27 2.76 -2.14
N THR A 610 -19.14 3.34 -3.34
CA THR A 610 -18.11 4.33 -3.70
C THR A 610 -18.48 5.78 -3.40
N GLU A 611 -19.54 6.12 -2.65
CA GLU A 611 -19.72 7.53 -2.22
C GLU A 611 -18.52 8.03 -1.40
N ASP A 612 -18.02 7.23 -0.44
CA ASP A 612 -16.82 7.55 0.34
C ASP A 612 -15.53 7.65 -0.51
N LEU A 613 -15.53 7.11 -1.74
CA LEU A 613 -14.40 7.18 -2.68
C LEU A 613 -14.58 8.24 -3.80
N ARG A 614 -15.82 8.60 -4.16
CA ARG A 614 -16.13 9.81 -4.95
C ARG A 614 -15.74 11.05 -4.16
N ASP A 615 -15.97 11.04 -2.85
CA ASP A 615 -15.51 12.06 -1.93
C ASP A 615 -14.01 12.31 -2.03
N MET A 616 -13.14 11.30 -2.19
CA MET A 616 -11.71 11.57 -2.39
C MET A 616 -11.44 12.41 -3.64
N LYS A 617 -12.12 12.13 -4.77
CA LYS A 617 -11.90 12.88 -6.01
C LYS A 617 -12.44 14.32 -5.92
N VAL A 618 -13.48 14.55 -5.12
CA VAL A 618 -14.03 15.89 -4.85
C VAL A 618 -13.18 16.65 -3.82
N LEU A 619 -12.76 16.02 -2.71
CA LEU A 619 -11.93 16.63 -1.66
C LEU A 619 -10.49 16.94 -2.12
N PHE A 620 -9.87 16.09 -2.94
CA PHE A 620 -8.58 16.41 -3.54
C PHE A 620 -8.69 17.42 -4.69
N GLY A 621 -9.87 17.52 -5.34
CA GLY A 621 -10.16 18.59 -6.30
C GLY A 621 -10.43 19.95 -5.64
N SER A 622 -11.08 19.96 -4.47
CA SER A 622 -11.34 21.16 -3.66
C SER A 622 -10.12 21.60 -2.82
N LEU A 623 -8.97 20.94 -2.99
CA LEU A 623 -7.68 21.37 -2.43
C LEU A 623 -6.85 22.23 -3.39
N ASN A 624 -7.46 22.68 -4.49
CA ASN A 624 -7.02 23.90 -5.17
C ASN A 624 -7.10 25.07 -4.19
N LEU A 625 -5.96 25.39 -3.60
CA LEU A 625 -5.78 26.55 -2.74
C LEU A 625 -6.03 27.81 -3.57
N GLU A 626 -7.09 28.56 -3.22
CA GLU A 626 -7.32 29.89 -3.75
C GLU A 626 -6.13 30.79 -3.34
N ASP A 627 -5.60 31.55 -4.31
CA ASP A 627 -4.52 32.51 -4.04
C ASP A 627 -5.00 33.61 -3.10
N ASP A 628 -4.45 33.62 -1.88
CA ASP A 628 -4.80 34.58 -0.85
C ASP A 628 -4.28 35.99 -1.20
N LYS A 629 -5.15 36.84 -1.74
CA LYS A 629 -4.94 38.29 -1.87
C LYS A 629 -5.94 39.08 -1.05
N SER A 630 -5.82 38.97 0.27
CA SER A 630 -6.44 39.94 1.17
C SER A 630 -5.78 41.33 1.03
N ASN A 631 -6.58 42.34 0.66
CA ASN A 631 -6.35 43.72 1.11
C ASN A 631 -7.68 44.47 1.15
N LYS A 632 -7.95 45.13 2.29
CA LYS A 632 -9.25 45.73 2.60
C LYS A 632 -9.35 47.19 2.13
N SER A 633 -10.45 47.55 1.47
CA SER A 633 -11.16 48.81 1.70
C SER A 633 -12.57 48.80 1.07
N THR A 634 -13.50 49.52 1.71
CA THR A 634 -14.94 49.59 1.40
C THR A 634 -15.31 51.01 0.86
N PRO A 635 -16.58 51.41 0.69
CA PRO A 635 -17.38 51.15 -0.51
C PRO A 635 -18.08 52.41 -1.11
N SER A 636 -18.31 52.48 -2.44
CA SER A 636 -19.33 53.40 -2.98
C SER A 636 -19.75 53.15 -4.45
N ASP A 637 -21.03 52.86 -4.60
CA ASP A 637 -22.04 53.41 -5.52
C ASP A 637 -21.83 53.65 -7.05
N SER A 638 -22.92 53.32 -7.77
CA SER A 638 -23.49 54.04 -8.93
C SER A 638 -22.96 53.86 -10.38
N THR A 639 -23.69 52.98 -11.11
CA THR A 639 -24.37 53.23 -12.41
C THR A 639 -23.65 53.48 -13.75
N LEU A 640 -24.12 52.72 -14.76
CA LEU A 640 -24.24 52.99 -16.22
C LEU A 640 -22.95 52.88 -17.08
N VAL A 641 -22.84 51.86 -17.97
CA VAL A 641 -23.30 51.83 -19.39
C VAL A 641 -22.40 52.73 -20.28
N ASP A 642 -21.69 52.26 -21.33
CA ASP A 642 -21.95 51.11 -22.23
C ASP A 642 -20.69 50.57 -22.97
N SER A 643 -20.88 49.50 -23.75
CA SER A 643 -20.16 49.07 -24.97
C SER A 643 -18.98 48.06 -24.94
N ASN A 644 -19.18 47.00 -25.74
CA ASN A 644 -18.21 46.24 -26.56
C ASN A 644 -17.12 45.34 -25.89
N ASN A 645 -17.50 44.11 -25.53
CA ASN A 645 -17.29 42.96 -26.44
C ASN A 645 -17.90 41.65 -25.92
N SER A 646 -18.96 41.21 -26.60
CA SER A 646 -19.53 39.84 -26.62
C SER A 646 -20.36 39.77 -27.91
N PRO A 647 -20.42 38.63 -28.61
CA PRO A 647 -21.48 37.67 -28.26
C PRO A 647 -21.17 36.18 -28.48
N GLU A 648 -21.95 35.36 -27.77
CA GLU A 648 -22.62 34.13 -28.23
C GLU A 648 -21.88 33.14 -29.14
N TRP A 649 -21.80 31.88 -28.68
CA TRP A 649 -22.83 30.91 -29.11
C TRP A 649 -23.05 29.78 -28.11
N ILE A 650 -24.29 29.27 -28.14
CA ILE A 650 -24.79 28.11 -27.41
C ILE A 650 -25.09 27.01 -28.46
N GLN A 651 -25.01 25.75 -28.03
CA GLN A 651 -25.45 24.49 -28.69
C GLN A 651 -24.45 23.69 -29.55
N PRO A 652 -24.57 22.34 -29.57
CA PRO A 652 -23.50 21.44 -29.90
C PRO A 652 -23.60 20.86 -31.32
N ASN A 653 -22.45 20.62 -31.95
CA ASN A 653 -22.19 19.53 -32.90
C ASN A 653 -20.74 19.67 -33.42
N TYR A 654 -19.90 18.65 -33.23
CA TYR A 654 -18.98 18.13 -34.24
C TYR A 654 -18.20 16.92 -33.68
N ILE A 655 -18.79 15.73 -33.84
CA ILE A 655 -18.04 14.48 -33.97
C ILE A 655 -18.00 14.18 -35.48
N SER A 656 -16.95 13.49 -35.94
CA SER A 656 -16.72 13.00 -37.31
C SER A 656 -16.15 14.01 -38.31
N ALA A 657 -14.81 13.98 -38.48
CA ALA A 657 -14.15 14.18 -39.78
C ALA A 657 -12.67 13.72 -39.79
N TYR A 658 -12.34 12.46 -39.43
CA TYR A 658 -11.07 11.82 -39.82
C TYR A 658 -11.16 10.29 -39.94
N THR A 659 -12.12 9.79 -40.72
CA THR A 659 -11.98 8.49 -41.45
C THR A 659 -13.02 8.40 -42.57
N THR A 660 -12.57 8.57 -43.81
CA THR A 660 -13.08 7.84 -44.98
C THR A 660 -11.87 7.47 -45.86
N GLY A 661 -11.86 6.34 -46.56
CA GLY A 661 -12.98 5.43 -46.82
C GLY A 661 -12.82 3.99 -46.27
N THR A 662 -13.98 3.37 -46.00
CA THR A 662 -14.51 2.16 -46.66
C THR A 662 -13.57 0.95 -46.81
N GLU A 663 -13.92 -0.29 -46.40
CA GLU A 663 -15.27 -0.90 -46.30
C GLU A 663 -15.54 -1.71 -45.00
N HIS A 664 -16.77 -2.25 -44.88
CA HIS A 664 -17.43 -2.72 -43.67
C HIS A 664 -16.96 -4.07 -43.08
N HIS A 665 -17.07 -4.23 -41.75
CA HIS A 665 -18.13 -5.03 -41.11
C HIS A 665 -18.28 -4.72 -39.60
N ASN A 666 -19.46 -5.01 -39.03
CA ASN A 666 -19.89 -4.58 -37.68
C ASN A 666 -19.33 -5.45 -36.54
N GLU A 667 -19.10 -4.85 -35.35
CA GLU A 667 -19.37 -5.47 -34.03
C GLU A 667 -19.58 -4.38 -32.93
N PRO A 668 -20.20 -4.70 -31.78
CA PRO A 668 -20.74 -3.70 -30.85
C PRO A 668 -19.72 -3.11 -29.86
N SER A 669 -19.93 -1.84 -29.49
CA SER A 669 -19.03 -1.06 -28.65
C SER A 669 -19.06 -1.45 -27.15
N HIS A 670 -17.99 -2.08 -26.67
CA HIS A 670 -17.63 -2.07 -25.25
C HIS A 670 -16.66 -0.91 -24.97
N SER A 671 -17.18 0.21 -24.47
CA SER A 671 -16.36 1.38 -24.11
C SER A 671 -15.68 1.20 -22.75
N HIS A 672 -14.69 0.30 -22.67
CA HIS A 672 -13.71 0.35 -21.59
C HIS A 672 -12.85 1.59 -21.75
N GLN A 673 -12.70 2.40 -20.69
CA GLN A 673 -11.61 3.38 -20.64
C GLN A 673 -10.30 2.63 -20.44
N GLN A 674 -9.65 2.27 -21.54
CA GLN A 674 -8.29 1.73 -21.52
C GLN A 674 -7.34 2.82 -21.01
N TRP A 675 -6.99 2.71 -19.73
CA TRP A 675 -5.92 3.50 -19.13
C TRP A 675 -4.55 3.06 -19.65
N PHE A 676 -4.43 1.83 -20.15
CA PHE A 676 -3.21 1.27 -20.73
C PHE A 676 -3.40 0.99 -22.21
N GLY A 677 -2.38 1.30 -23.02
CA GLY A 677 -2.37 1.00 -24.44
C GLY A 677 -2.00 -0.46 -24.73
N PRO A 678 -2.04 -0.90 -26.01
CA PRO A 678 -1.62 -2.24 -26.42
C PRO A 678 -0.13 -2.56 -26.16
N GLU A 679 0.65 -1.59 -25.68
CA GLU A 679 2.04 -1.74 -25.25
C GLU A 679 2.22 -1.80 -23.73
N GLY A 680 1.14 -1.75 -22.94
CA GLY A 680 1.19 -1.85 -21.47
C GLY A 680 1.58 -0.57 -20.72
N PHE A 681 1.74 0.57 -21.42
CA PHE A 681 1.99 1.90 -20.83
C PHE A 681 0.68 2.66 -20.59
N LEU A 682 0.66 3.54 -19.59
CA LEU A 682 -0.49 4.40 -19.31
C LEU A 682 -0.71 5.42 -20.45
N MET A 683 -1.88 5.41 -21.09
CA MET A 683 -2.20 6.28 -22.24
C MET A 683 -2.50 7.73 -21.85
N GLN A 684 -2.70 8.02 -20.57
CA GLN A 684 -2.94 9.36 -20.05
C GLN A 684 -2.09 9.60 -18.81
N ASP A 685 -1.35 10.70 -18.82
CA ASP A 685 -0.55 11.18 -17.70
C ASP A 685 -1.47 11.63 -16.55
N PRO A 686 -1.51 10.91 -15.40
CA PRO A 686 -2.41 11.24 -14.29
C PRO A 686 -1.99 12.53 -13.56
N ASN A 687 -0.84 13.10 -13.91
CA ASN A 687 -0.33 14.38 -13.43
C ASN A 687 -0.61 15.54 -14.40
N GLU A 688 -1.14 15.27 -15.60
CA GLU A 688 -1.43 16.30 -16.59
C GLU A 688 -2.65 17.13 -16.19
N TYR A 689 -2.36 18.33 -15.69
CA TYR A 689 -3.36 19.34 -15.37
C TYR A 689 -3.92 19.89 -16.67
N ARG A 690 -5.15 19.51 -17.05
CA ARG A 690 -5.85 20.14 -18.18
C ARG A 690 -6.22 21.58 -17.81
N PRO A 691 -5.70 22.61 -18.49
CA PRO A 691 -6.29 23.94 -18.41
C PRO A 691 -7.69 23.87 -19.03
N SER A 692 -8.68 24.36 -18.28
CA SER A 692 -10.07 24.56 -18.71
C SER A 692 -10.23 25.80 -19.57
#